data_AF-A0A914HNA1-F1
#
_entry.id   AF-A0A914HNA1-F1
#
_cell.length_a   1.000
_cell.length_b   1.000
_cell.length_c   1.000
_cell.angle_alpha   90.00
_cell.angle_beta   90.00
_cell.angle_gamma   90.00
#
_symmetry.space_group_name_H-M   'P 1'
#
loop_
_entity.id
_entity.type
_entity.pdbx_description
1 polymer ?
#
loop_
_entity_poly.entity_id
_entity_poly.type
_entity_poly.pdbx_seq_one_letter_code
_entity_poly.pdbx_strand_id
1 'polypeptide(L)'
;MGSKLLVAINRDGMSLYALESKQHICTYGFEQICQWQPANTYFHITMDKGNRLLFETTLGHKMDDLLTTYIQALIARRDNATKCHNINAKSENGTYTPPLRRYSQIVNIRERTIEILVDLGFSIGPQLRKNALQIFNAKIEGDDGTFCYKNGQISCNGFNGAKPEPNIYQSVAMRRYEFIRTFYPVLRFIANAYFLLVDAVFELYNAFQPVEQVGWSTANPLLFIPANKAAALIRHGKLKSFDLIDAYIARVKETALKEAAAVDKHIGQLDKTEREKPLYGVPFTSKDNLWVKGFVTVDGNKWRKQYGTPAERDAKVVANMKAAGAILLAISVLPNGGMSTACDDSVYGVAKNPHDSRRTPGGSSCGEGALISSAASLCGIGNDICGSVRVPAYANGIFGLKPTNYPNHVIDSDGIEPQELTTAQPAMRKLTNGPMCRYADDLALAMAVLAGKSVSEYAVDIDFAHNFRLFYVEDLNVLIGQPLQNEQREAVRKVKNHFEYEFNLSVQKVDFPLMSRVYELWGLDGWSLQVPKPMHLSDLASDFFEIYAGESNQTFWSWEFEVLRNFVAPKDEEEKAFVEKKIEKLHRQITELLGRDGVLLLPLWPSTIVYHHQEPFTGVFNNYYIEVPNILGVPSLAAPIGPKSPTTNMPLGVQLIASHDNEALLIAVGREIERAFGGWVTPGKVPKAMVNDAKKWTMH
;
A
#
# COMPACT_ATOMS: atom_id res chain seq x y z
N MET A 1 17.82 -43.74 -22.86
CA MET A 1 18.30 -43.98 -21.48
C MET A 1 18.81 -42.66 -20.97
N GLY A 2 18.08 -42.02 -20.05
CA GLY A 2 18.39 -40.68 -19.55
C GLY A 2 19.30 -40.77 -18.35
N SER A 3 20.61 -40.66 -18.57
CA SER A 3 21.60 -40.61 -17.50
C SER A 3 21.41 -39.31 -16.71
N LYS A 4 21.05 -39.42 -15.42
CA LYS A 4 20.91 -38.25 -14.54
C LYS A 4 22.30 -37.75 -14.14
N LEU A 5 22.51 -36.43 -14.16
CA LEU A 5 23.76 -35.78 -13.76
C LEU A 5 23.55 -34.99 -12.47
N LEU A 6 24.54 -35.04 -11.58
CA LEU A 6 24.63 -34.18 -10.39
C LEU A 6 25.70 -33.12 -10.66
N VAL A 7 25.33 -31.85 -10.48
CA VAL A 7 26.26 -30.72 -10.61
C VAL A 7 26.56 -30.19 -9.21
N ALA A 8 27.83 -30.19 -8.82
CA ALA A 8 28.28 -29.64 -7.55
C ALA A 8 29.23 -28.47 -7.80
N ILE A 9 28.98 -27.33 -7.14
CA ILE A 9 29.84 -26.16 -7.23
C ILE A 9 30.56 -26.01 -5.88
N ASN A 10 31.88 -25.94 -5.91
CA ASN A 10 32.72 -25.74 -4.73
C ASN A 10 33.78 -24.67 -5.00
N ARG A 11 34.70 -24.43 -4.06
CA ARG A 11 35.74 -23.38 -4.16
C ARG A 11 36.68 -23.53 -5.37
N ASP A 12 36.79 -24.72 -5.93
CA ASP A 12 37.71 -25.05 -7.02
C ASP A 12 37.01 -25.00 -8.40
N GLY A 13 35.68 -24.88 -8.45
CA GLY A 13 34.92 -24.76 -9.70
C GLY A 13 33.59 -25.52 -9.71
N MET A 14 33.08 -25.81 -10.92
CA MET A 14 31.87 -26.63 -11.13
C MET A 14 32.24 -28.04 -11.54
N SER A 15 31.81 -29.03 -10.77
CA SER A 15 32.07 -30.45 -10.97
C SER A 15 30.80 -31.20 -11.39
N LEU A 16 30.92 -32.01 -12.44
CA LEU A 16 29.85 -32.89 -12.90
C LEU A 16 30.08 -34.31 -12.38
N TYR A 17 29.00 -34.95 -11.91
CA TYR A 17 29.00 -36.33 -11.48
C TYR A 17 27.85 -37.08 -12.17
N ALA A 18 28.07 -38.35 -12.50
CA ALA A 18 26.97 -39.23 -12.87
C ALA A 18 26.15 -39.54 -11.61
N LEU A 19 24.85 -39.21 -11.60
CA LEU A 19 24.02 -39.29 -10.39
C LEU A 19 23.88 -40.74 -9.87
N GLU A 20 23.83 -41.71 -10.78
CA GLU A 20 23.64 -43.12 -10.43
C GLU A 20 24.91 -43.77 -9.86
N SER A 21 26.07 -43.46 -10.42
CA SER A 21 27.36 -44.01 -9.96
C SER A 21 28.10 -43.13 -8.96
N LYS A 22 27.65 -41.88 -8.77
CA LYS A 22 28.35 -40.79 -8.05
C LYS A 22 29.78 -40.56 -8.54
N GLN A 23 30.11 -41.02 -9.74
CA GLN A 23 31.45 -40.91 -10.29
C GLN A 23 31.66 -39.50 -10.83
N HIS A 24 32.77 -38.89 -10.44
CA HIS A 24 33.20 -37.59 -10.96
C HIS A 24 33.55 -37.71 -12.45
N ILE A 25 33.00 -36.80 -13.25
CA ILE A 25 33.17 -36.78 -14.70
C ILE A 25 34.24 -35.74 -15.06
N CYS A 26 34.05 -34.49 -14.61
CA CYS A 26 34.98 -33.40 -14.88
C CYS A 26 34.72 -32.21 -13.93
N THR A 27 35.75 -31.38 -13.72
CA THR A 27 35.65 -30.10 -13.02
C THR A 27 36.12 -28.98 -13.93
N TYR A 28 35.29 -27.93 -14.04
CA TYR A 28 35.62 -26.70 -14.72
C TYR A 28 36.01 -25.64 -13.69
N GLY A 29 37.27 -25.21 -13.71
CA GLY A 29 37.79 -24.18 -12.81
C GLY A 29 37.14 -22.83 -13.06
N PHE A 30 36.97 -22.01 -12.00
CA PHE A 30 36.35 -20.69 -12.14
C PHE A 30 37.15 -19.72 -13.02
N GLU A 31 38.47 -19.92 -13.21
CA GLU A 31 39.22 -19.14 -14.20
C GLU A 31 38.70 -19.33 -15.64
N GLN A 32 38.10 -20.49 -15.95
CA GLN A 32 37.46 -20.77 -17.25
C GLN A 32 36.02 -20.24 -17.32
N ILE A 33 35.42 -19.87 -16.19
CA ILE A 33 34.04 -19.41 -16.03
C ILE A 33 34.09 -18.02 -15.39
N CYS A 34 34.39 -16.99 -16.20
CA CYS A 34 34.80 -15.69 -15.67
C CYS A 34 33.85 -15.08 -14.61
N GLN A 35 34.41 -14.92 -13.40
CA GLN A 35 33.98 -14.07 -12.27
C GLN A 35 32.61 -14.34 -11.64
N TRP A 36 32.45 -15.54 -11.09
CA TRP A 36 31.39 -15.87 -10.12
C TRP A 36 31.99 -15.99 -8.71
N GLN A 37 31.29 -15.53 -7.67
CA GLN A 37 31.67 -15.71 -6.26
C GLN A 37 30.73 -16.78 -5.65
N PRO A 38 31.24 -17.79 -4.92
CA PRO A 38 30.45 -18.97 -4.60
C PRO A 38 29.63 -18.82 -3.31
N ALA A 39 28.33 -19.09 -3.39
CA ALA A 39 27.52 -19.57 -2.29
C ALA A 39 26.93 -20.93 -2.71
N ASN A 40 27.21 -21.98 -1.94
CA ASN A 40 26.90 -23.37 -2.28
C ASN A 40 25.41 -23.57 -2.63
N THR A 41 25.12 -23.88 -3.90
CA THR A 41 23.77 -24.22 -4.39
C THR A 41 23.86 -25.54 -5.16
N TYR A 42 22.97 -26.49 -4.87
CA TYR A 42 22.86 -27.76 -5.58
C TYR A 42 21.65 -27.73 -6.53
N PHE A 43 21.77 -28.33 -7.71
CA PHE A 43 20.70 -28.38 -8.72
C PHE A 43 20.27 -29.82 -9.01
N HIS A 44 18.97 -30.04 -9.21
CA HIS A 44 18.41 -31.30 -9.70
C HIS A 44 17.97 -31.12 -11.16
N ILE A 45 18.40 -32.04 -12.04
CA ILE A 45 18.06 -32.01 -13.46
C ILE A 45 17.30 -33.28 -13.82
N THR A 46 16.13 -33.11 -14.45
CA THR A 46 15.36 -34.23 -15.01
C THR A 46 15.02 -33.94 -16.47
N MET A 47 15.12 -34.96 -17.33
CA MET A 47 14.73 -34.89 -18.74
C MET A 47 13.35 -35.52 -18.92
N ASP A 48 12.40 -34.77 -19.49
CA ASP A 48 11.13 -35.32 -19.96
C ASP A 48 11.31 -36.04 -21.32
N LYS A 49 10.41 -36.95 -21.65
CA LYS A 49 10.32 -37.78 -22.87
C LYS A 49 10.39 -36.99 -24.18
N GLY A 50 10.24 -35.66 -24.14
CA GLY A 50 10.46 -34.75 -25.27
C GLY A 50 11.86 -34.12 -25.38
N ASN A 51 12.88 -34.63 -24.67
CA ASN A 51 14.23 -34.04 -24.59
C ASN A 51 14.24 -32.57 -24.11
N ARG A 52 13.24 -32.18 -23.30
CA ARG A 52 13.21 -30.88 -22.63
C ARG A 52 13.91 -31.00 -21.28
N LEU A 53 14.89 -30.13 -21.06
CA LEU A 53 15.56 -29.98 -19.77
C LEU A 53 14.62 -29.30 -18.77
N LEU A 54 14.35 -29.96 -17.65
CA LEU A 54 13.70 -29.37 -16.48
C LEU A 54 14.75 -29.20 -15.38
N PHE A 55 14.96 -27.95 -14.96
CA PHE A 55 15.85 -27.59 -13.85
C PHE A 55 14.99 -27.23 -12.63
N GLU A 56 15.18 -27.95 -11.52
CA GLU A 56 14.64 -27.58 -10.22
C GLU A 56 15.79 -27.27 -9.26
N THR A 57 15.76 -26.07 -8.67
CA THR A 57 16.57 -25.76 -7.49
C THR A 57 15.87 -26.30 -6.26
N THR A 58 16.60 -26.62 -5.19
CA THR A 58 16.02 -26.95 -3.88
C THR A 58 15.20 -25.81 -3.25
N LEU A 59 15.15 -24.64 -3.90
CA LEU A 59 14.39 -23.45 -3.51
C LEU A 59 13.21 -23.13 -4.46
N GLY A 60 12.92 -23.97 -5.47
CA GLY A 60 11.73 -23.83 -6.32
C GLY A 60 11.77 -22.75 -7.40
N HIS A 61 12.91 -22.10 -7.66
CA HIS A 61 13.05 -21.09 -8.71
C HIS A 61 13.41 -21.68 -10.08
N LYS A 62 12.84 -21.10 -11.16
CA LYS A 62 13.12 -21.44 -12.57
C LYS A 62 14.36 -20.70 -13.08
N MET A 63 15.13 -21.31 -13.98
CA MET A 63 16.41 -20.81 -14.52
C MET A 63 16.29 -19.43 -15.21
N ASP A 64 15.12 -19.09 -15.76
CA ASP A 64 14.86 -17.80 -16.43
C ASP A 64 15.10 -16.61 -15.49
N ASP A 65 14.81 -16.77 -14.20
CA ASP A 65 14.99 -15.74 -13.17
C ASP A 65 16.49 -15.52 -12.83
N LEU A 66 17.27 -16.61 -12.85
CA LEU A 66 18.72 -16.59 -12.59
C LEU A 66 19.51 -16.00 -13.76
N LEU A 67 19.14 -16.33 -15.00
CA LEU A 67 19.70 -15.75 -16.22
C LEU A 67 19.41 -14.25 -16.31
N THR A 68 18.20 -13.84 -15.95
CA THR A 68 17.81 -12.42 -15.86
C THR A 68 18.66 -11.68 -14.83
N THR A 69 18.88 -12.27 -13.66
CA THR A 69 19.70 -11.68 -12.59
C THR A 69 21.19 -11.57 -12.99
N TYR A 70 21.73 -12.59 -13.68
CA TYR A 70 23.11 -12.59 -14.17
C TYR A 70 23.34 -11.55 -15.29
N ILE A 71 22.37 -11.40 -16.19
CA ILE A 71 22.39 -10.39 -17.26
C ILE A 71 22.32 -8.97 -16.69
N GLN A 72 21.49 -8.75 -15.66
CA GLN A 72 21.42 -7.47 -14.96
C GLN A 72 22.74 -7.12 -14.27
N ALA A 73 23.43 -8.09 -13.67
CA ALA A 73 24.75 -7.89 -13.05
C ALA A 73 25.85 -7.56 -14.07
N LEU A 74 25.79 -8.13 -15.28
CA LEU A 74 26.73 -7.82 -16.37
C LEU A 74 26.49 -6.43 -16.96
N ILE A 75 25.23 -5.98 -17.04
CA ILE A 75 24.87 -4.63 -17.46
C ILE A 75 25.36 -3.60 -16.42
N ALA A 76 25.22 -3.87 -15.13
CA ALA A 76 25.72 -2.99 -14.07
C ALA A 76 27.25 -2.79 -14.08
N ARG A 77 28.02 -3.79 -14.56
CA ARG A 77 29.49 -3.68 -14.71
C ARG A 77 29.93 -2.84 -15.91
N ARG A 78 29.07 -2.64 -16.92
CA ARG A 78 29.34 -1.79 -18.09
C ARG A 78 29.56 -0.33 -17.69
N ASP A 79 28.79 0.17 -16.72
CA ASP A 79 28.76 1.59 -16.41
C ASP A 79 29.95 2.06 -15.57
N ASN A 80 30.55 1.17 -14.76
CA ASN A 80 31.75 1.46 -13.98
C ASN A 80 33.03 1.60 -14.84
N ALA A 81 33.08 0.99 -16.02
CA ALA A 81 34.26 1.06 -16.90
C ALA A 81 34.38 2.39 -17.68
N THR A 82 33.32 3.21 -17.69
CA THR A 82 33.24 4.45 -18.50
C THR A 82 33.71 5.72 -17.77
N LYS A 83 34.05 5.65 -16.47
CA LYS A 83 34.44 6.82 -15.66
C LYS A 83 35.95 7.07 -15.52
N CYS A 84 36.80 6.27 -16.15
CA CYS A 84 38.24 6.53 -16.18
C CYS A 84 38.69 6.78 -17.62
N HIS A 85 38.93 8.05 -17.99
CA HIS A 85 40.14 8.55 -18.67
C HIS A 85 39.88 9.92 -19.33
N ASN A 86 40.26 10.98 -18.61
CA ASN A 86 40.55 12.30 -19.18
C ASN A 86 42.00 12.61 -18.77
N ILE A 87 43.00 12.10 -19.52
CA ILE A 87 44.41 12.51 -19.38
C ILE A 87 45.03 12.64 -20.76
N ASN A 88 45.53 13.85 -21.03
CA ASN A 88 46.21 14.30 -22.24
C ASN A 88 47.54 13.56 -22.50
N ALA A 89 47.83 13.28 -23.77
CA ALA A 89 49.20 13.20 -24.28
C ALA A 89 49.25 13.58 -25.78
N LYS A 90 50.00 14.63 -26.10
CA LYS A 90 50.41 15.03 -27.46
C LYS A 90 51.68 14.28 -27.84
N SER A 91 51.80 13.79 -29.08
CA SER A 91 53.02 13.90 -29.89
C SER A 91 52.74 13.65 -31.37
N GLU A 92 53.72 14.04 -32.18
CA GLU A 92 53.63 14.50 -33.57
C GLU A 92 53.61 13.41 -34.66
N ASN A 93 53.09 13.83 -35.82
CA ASN A 93 53.18 13.23 -37.15
C ASN A 93 52.29 12.01 -37.47
N GLY A 94 51.19 12.31 -38.19
CA GLY A 94 50.73 11.51 -39.33
C GLY A 94 49.59 10.53 -39.08
N THR A 95 48.36 10.94 -39.47
CA THR A 95 47.13 10.12 -39.64
C THR A 95 46.58 9.39 -38.42
N TYR A 96 45.50 9.93 -37.84
CA TYR A 96 44.64 9.22 -36.87
C TYR A 96 43.33 8.79 -37.53
N THR A 97 43.18 7.49 -37.77
CA THR A 97 41.88 6.83 -37.94
C THR A 97 41.60 6.11 -36.63
N PRO A 98 40.50 6.37 -35.89
CA PRO A 98 40.26 5.66 -34.65
C PRO A 98 40.01 4.18 -34.95
N PRO A 99 40.66 3.23 -34.24
CA PRO A 99 40.45 1.81 -34.48
C PRO A 99 39.07 1.38 -33.99
N LEU A 100 38.25 0.91 -34.92
CA LEU A 100 37.11 -0.01 -34.70
C LEU A 100 37.61 -1.34 -34.10
N ARG A 101 38.09 -1.34 -32.85
CA ARG A 101 38.47 -2.54 -32.09
C ARG A 101 37.84 -2.53 -30.69
N ARG A 102 36.53 -2.32 -30.59
CA ARG A 102 35.71 -2.77 -29.44
C ARG A 102 34.29 -3.22 -29.80
N TYR A 103 33.88 -3.14 -31.06
CA TYR A 103 32.59 -3.69 -31.51
C TYR A 103 32.65 -5.20 -31.86
N SER A 104 33.84 -5.75 -32.16
CA SER A 104 33.99 -7.18 -32.53
C SER A 104 34.03 -8.15 -31.33
N GLN A 105 34.14 -7.67 -30.10
CA GLN A 105 34.09 -8.55 -28.90
C GLN A 105 32.66 -8.81 -28.41
N ILE A 106 31.73 -7.87 -28.63
CA ILE A 106 30.32 -8.02 -28.20
C ILE A 106 29.53 -8.90 -29.18
N VAL A 107 29.84 -8.86 -30.47
CA VAL A 107 29.29 -9.80 -31.46
C VAL A 107 29.81 -11.22 -31.22
N ASN A 108 31.08 -11.36 -30.80
CA ASN A 108 31.68 -12.65 -30.50
C ASN A 108 31.09 -13.37 -29.27
N ILE A 109 30.59 -12.66 -28.26
CA ILE A 109 29.96 -13.31 -27.10
C ILE A 109 28.58 -13.87 -27.46
N ARG A 110 27.84 -13.18 -28.35
CA ARG A 110 26.50 -13.57 -28.82
C ARG A 110 26.51 -14.84 -29.67
N GLU A 111 27.48 -14.95 -30.57
CA GLU A 111 27.68 -16.16 -31.40
C GLU A 111 28.29 -17.31 -30.58
N ARG A 112 29.25 -17.04 -29.68
CA ARG A 112 29.87 -18.09 -28.84
C ARG A 112 28.93 -18.81 -27.89
N THR A 113 27.94 -18.13 -27.30
CA THR A 113 26.97 -18.82 -26.42
C THR A 113 26.08 -19.78 -27.21
N ILE A 114 25.78 -19.46 -28.48
CA ILE A 114 25.02 -20.34 -29.38
C ILE A 114 25.92 -21.48 -29.88
N GLU A 115 27.18 -21.19 -30.24
CA GLU A 115 28.16 -22.21 -30.63
C GLU A 115 28.47 -23.18 -29.49
N ILE A 116 28.63 -22.71 -28.25
CA ILE A 116 28.84 -23.57 -27.07
C ILE A 116 27.66 -24.53 -26.86
N LEU A 117 26.42 -24.07 -27.07
CA LEU A 117 25.23 -24.93 -26.95
C LEU A 117 25.13 -25.96 -28.10
N VAL A 118 25.64 -25.62 -29.30
CA VAL A 118 25.72 -26.53 -30.45
C VAL A 118 26.87 -27.54 -30.29
N ASP A 119 28.04 -27.11 -29.81
CA ASP A 119 29.22 -27.94 -29.54
C ASP A 119 29.00 -28.91 -28.36
N LEU A 120 28.11 -28.56 -27.43
CA LEU A 120 27.60 -29.47 -26.39
C LEU A 120 26.57 -30.49 -26.91
N GLY A 121 26.30 -30.52 -28.22
CA GLY A 121 25.47 -31.53 -28.89
C GLY A 121 23.96 -31.23 -28.91
N PHE A 122 23.53 -30.01 -28.56
CA PHE A 122 22.11 -29.64 -28.56
C PHE A 122 21.66 -29.08 -29.92
N SER A 123 20.66 -29.70 -30.55
CA SER A 123 20.02 -29.20 -31.76
C SER A 123 19.11 -28.00 -31.43
N ILE A 124 19.59 -26.79 -31.65
CA ILE A 124 18.78 -25.56 -31.56
C ILE A 124 17.98 -25.41 -32.87
N GLY A 125 16.69 -25.76 -32.83
CA GLY A 125 15.82 -25.64 -34.00
C GLY A 125 15.72 -24.19 -34.52
N PRO A 126 15.46 -23.97 -35.83
CA PRO A 126 15.43 -22.63 -36.45
C PRO A 126 14.49 -21.63 -35.76
N GLN A 127 13.41 -22.14 -35.16
CA GLN A 127 12.42 -21.35 -34.44
C GLN A 127 12.97 -20.80 -33.12
N LEU A 128 13.77 -21.57 -32.38
CA LEU A 128 14.37 -21.14 -31.12
C LEU A 128 15.49 -20.12 -31.35
N ARG A 129 16.26 -20.30 -32.43
CA ARG A 129 17.27 -19.32 -32.89
C ARG A 129 16.61 -17.99 -33.27
N LYS A 130 15.45 -18.03 -33.93
CA LYS A 130 14.63 -16.86 -34.28
C LYS A 130 14.06 -16.17 -33.04
N ASN A 131 13.57 -16.93 -32.06
CA ASN A 131 13.05 -16.40 -30.79
C ASN A 131 14.16 -15.78 -29.92
N ALA A 132 15.32 -16.42 -29.82
CA ALA A 132 16.47 -15.88 -29.10
C ALA A 132 16.94 -14.56 -29.74
N LEU A 133 17.09 -14.52 -31.06
CA LEU A 133 17.44 -13.30 -31.79
C LEU A 133 16.36 -12.21 -31.68
N GLN A 134 15.07 -12.56 -31.59
CA GLN A 134 13.98 -11.59 -31.33
C GLN A 134 14.03 -11.02 -29.91
N ILE A 135 14.34 -11.85 -28.90
CA ILE A 135 14.51 -11.41 -27.51
C ILE A 135 15.75 -10.52 -27.36
N PHE A 136 16.85 -10.82 -28.06
CA PHE A 136 18.09 -10.02 -28.02
C PHE A 136 18.05 -8.73 -28.85
N ASN A 137 17.20 -8.66 -29.89
CA ASN A 137 17.00 -7.45 -30.71
C ASN A 137 15.85 -6.57 -30.23
N ALA A 138 15.10 -6.99 -29.20
CA ALA A 138 14.15 -6.11 -28.53
C ALA A 138 14.93 -5.03 -27.76
N LYS A 139 15.08 -3.86 -28.38
CA LYS A 139 15.28 -2.61 -27.65
C LYS A 139 14.13 -2.51 -26.64
N ILE A 140 14.43 -2.44 -25.35
CA ILE A 140 13.45 -1.99 -24.35
C ILE A 140 13.32 -0.47 -24.57
N GLU A 141 12.57 -0.10 -25.59
CA GLU A 141 12.08 1.26 -25.83
C GLU A 141 10.60 1.14 -26.14
N GLY A 142 9.82 1.36 -25.09
CA GLY A 142 8.36 1.31 -25.04
C GLY A 142 7.95 1.42 -23.58
N ASP A 143 7.63 2.63 -23.10
CA ASP A 143 7.03 2.89 -21.78
C ASP A 143 5.58 2.36 -21.70
N ASP A 144 5.18 1.48 -22.63
CA ASP A 144 3.80 1.11 -22.89
C ASP A 144 3.40 -0.29 -22.43
N GLY A 145 4.33 -1.10 -21.88
CA GLY A 145 4.08 -2.31 -21.09
C GLY A 145 2.65 -2.86 -21.14
N THR A 146 2.28 -3.50 -22.26
CA THR A 146 0.96 -4.13 -22.43
C THR A 146 1.05 -5.63 -22.23
N PHE A 147 0.26 -6.15 -21.28
CA PHE A 147 -0.16 -7.54 -21.26
C PHE A 147 -1.67 -7.59 -21.54
N CYS A 148 -2.12 -8.56 -22.33
CA CYS A 148 -3.54 -8.79 -22.60
C CYS A 148 -3.93 -10.17 -22.04
N TYR A 149 -4.96 -10.19 -21.18
CA TYR A 149 -5.45 -11.40 -20.55
C TYR A 149 -6.62 -11.98 -21.36
N LYS A 150 -6.45 -13.18 -21.92
CA LYS A 150 -7.54 -13.91 -22.59
C LYS A 150 -7.43 -15.40 -22.28
N ASN A 151 -8.51 -15.99 -21.77
CA ASN A 151 -8.66 -17.43 -21.50
C ASN A 151 -7.58 -18.05 -20.58
N GLY A 152 -7.25 -17.40 -19.46
CA GLY A 152 -6.34 -17.99 -18.46
C GLY A 152 -4.86 -18.08 -18.88
N GLN A 153 -4.49 -17.50 -20.02
CA GLN A 153 -3.12 -17.38 -20.48
C GLN A 153 -2.75 -15.91 -20.67
N ILE A 154 -1.54 -15.54 -20.21
CA ILE A 154 -0.91 -14.27 -20.55
C ILE A 154 -0.43 -14.39 -22.00
N SER A 155 -1.08 -13.66 -22.90
CA SER A 155 -0.66 -13.59 -24.31
C SER A 155 -0.25 -12.17 -24.65
N CYS A 156 0.97 -12.01 -25.17
CA CYS A 156 1.42 -10.77 -25.78
C CYS A 156 0.82 -10.68 -27.19
N ASN A 157 -0.36 -10.06 -27.33
CA ASN A 157 -0.85 -9.59 -28.63
C ASN A 157 -0.60 -8.08 -28.68
N GLY A 158 0.19 -7.49 -29.58
CA GLY A 158 1.07 -7.97 -30.63
C GLY A 158 1.64 -6.74 -31.36
N PHE A 159 2.80 -6.86 -32.02
CA PHE A 159 3.12 -6.02 -33.18
C PHE A 159 4.08 -6.76 -34.11
N ASN A 160 3.54 -7.23 -35.23
CA ASN A 160 4.34 -7.43 -36.43
C ASN A 160 4.84 -6.05 -36.88
N GLY A 161 6.14 -5.79 -36.77
CA GLY A 161 6.85 -4.81 -37.60
C GLY A 161 6.28 -3.38 -37.67
N ALA A 162 5.77 -2.82 -36.57
CA ALA A 162 5.56 -1.37 -36.52
C ALA A 162 6.93 -0.67 -36.46
N LYS A 163 7.10 0.36 -37.30
CA LYS A 163 8.20 1.33 -37.19
C LYS A 163 8.26 1.84 -35.73
N PRO A 164 9.46 2.15 -35.19
CA PRO A 164 9.55 2.78 -33.87
C PRO A 164 8.59 3.97 -33.83
N GLU A 165 7.73 4.02 -32.81
CA GLU A 165 6.86 5.17 -32.61
C GLU A 165 7.73 6.44 -32.65
N PRO A 166 7.28 7.50 -33.35
CA PRO A 166 8.03 8.75 -33.37
C PRO A 166 8.21 9.24 -31.93
N ASN A 167 9.45 9.61 -31.58
CA ASN A 167 9.88 10.15 -30.28
C ASN A 167 8.71 10.72 -29.46
N ILE A 168 8.29 10.02 -28.41
CA ILE A 168 7.07 10.34 -27.64
C ILE A 168 7.24 11.66 -26.84
N TYR A 169 8.48 12.12 -26.66
CA TYR A 169 8.86 13.31 -25.91
C TYR A 169 9.37 14.43 -26.83
N GLN A 170 8.57 14.87 -27.80
CA GLN A 170 9.00 15.86 -28.81
C GLN A 170 8.99 17.32 -28.34
N SER A 171 8.19 17.69 -27.34
CA SER A 171 8.11 19.07 -26.85
C SER A 171 9.18 19.40 -25.81
N VAL A 172 9.50 20.70 -25.66
CA VAL A 172 10.46 21.19 -24.65
C VAL A 172 9.98 20.87 -23.23
N ALA A 173 8.66 20.88 -23.00
CA ALA A 173 8.03 20.50 -21.73
C ALA A 173 8.36 19.05 -21.33
N MET A 174 8.36 18.14 -22.32
CA MET A 174 8.57 16.71 -22.11
C MET A 174 10.02 16.30 -21.82
N ARG A 175 11.01 17.19 -21.96
CA ARG A 175 12.44 16.90 -21.72
C ARG A 175 12.77 16.51 -20.27
N ARG A 176 11.95 16.91 -19.29
CA ARG A 176 12.13 16.53 -17.88
C ARG A 176 11.96 15.03 -17.66
N TYR A 177 11.06 14.38 -18.40
CA TYR A 177 10.82 12.94 -18.30
C TYR A 177 12.04 12.14 -18.80
N GLU A 178 12.68 12.62 -19.88
CA GLU A 178 13.94 12.05 -20.38
C GLU A 178 15.09 12.21 -19.38
N PHE A 179 15.19 13.36 -18.71
CA PHE A 179 16.17 13.57 -17.63
C PHE A 179 15.96 12.58 -16.49
N ILE A 180 14.74 12.48 -15.96
CA ILE A 180 14.39 11.55 -14.87
C ILE A 180 14.72 10.12 -15.28
N ARG A 181 14.37 9.72 -16.51
CA ARG A 181 14.66 8.39 -17.06
C ARG A 181 16.16 8.11 -17.13
N THR A 182 16.94 9.07 -17.64
CA THR A 182 18.39 8.94 -17.82
C THR A 182 19.13 8.81 -16.48
N PHE A 183 18.71 9.57 -15.47
CA PHE A 183 19.36 9.60 -14.15
C PHE A 183 18.68 8.74 -13.09
N TYR A 184 17.66 7.96 -13.47
CA TYR A 184 16.83 7.17 -12.54
C TYR A 184 17.65 6.35 -11.55
N PRO A 185 18.66 5.54 -11.96
CA PRO A 185 19.40 4.70 -11.00
C PRO A 185 20.18 5.52 -9.96
N VAL A 186 20.73 6.67 -10.37
CA VAL A 186 21.50 7.56 -9.50
C VAL A 186 20.56 8.26 -8.51
N LEU A 187 19.44 8.80 -9.00
CA LEU A 187 18.42 9.45 -8.17
C LEU A 187 17.82 8.46 -7.16
N ARG A 188 17.55 7.22 -7.59
CA ARG A 188 17.07 6.14 -6.71
C ARG A 188 18.10 5.76 -5.65
N PHE A 189 19.38 5.69 -6.00
CA PHE A 189 20.45 5.45 -5.03
C PHE A 189 20.52 6.56 -3.97
N ILE A 190 20.45 7.83 -4.39
CA ILE A 190 20.43 8.98 -3.48
C ILE A 190 19.22 8.91 -2.56
N ALA A 191 18.02 8.64 -3.10
CA ALA A 191 16.80 8.50 -2.31
C ALA A 191 16.92 7.37 -1.28
N ASN A 192 17.44 6.20 -1.67
CA ASN A 192 17.63 5.09 -0.74
C ASN A 192 18.60 5.43 0.40
N ALA A 193 19.71 6.08 0.07
CA ALA A 193 20.69 6.52 1.08
C ALA A 193 20.09 7.56 2.04
N TYR A 194 19.28 8.49 1.52
CA TYR A 194 18.56 9.48 2.31
C TYR A 194 17.59 8.83 3.31
N PHE A 195 16.70 7.95 2.85
CA PHE A 195 15.71 7.31 3.74
C PHE A 195 16.38 6.40 4.78
N LEU A 196 17.45 5.70 4.39
CA LEU A 196 18.23 4.90 5.34
C LEU A 196 18.84 5.78 6.45
N LEU A 197 19.34 6.97 6.09
CA LEU A 197 19.88 7.92 7.07
C LEU A 197 18.78 8.46 7.99
N VAL A 198 17.63 8.86 7.43
CA VAL A 198 16.48 9.33 8.20
C VAL A 198 16.04 8.26 9.22
N ASP A 199 15.84 7.02 8.77
CA ASP A 199 15.46 5.92 9.66
C ASP A 199 16.50 5.67 10.76
N ALA A 200 17.79 5.66 10.41
CA ALA A 200 18.86 5.44 11.38
C ALA A 200 18.90 6.54 12.46
N VAL A 201 18.70 7.81 12.08
CA VAL A 201 18.66 8.94 13.02
C VAL A 201 17.46 8.83 13.96
N PHE A 202 16.27 8.57 13.43
CA PHE A 202 15.05 8.51 14.24
C PHE A 202 15.00 7.26 15.13
N GLU A 203 15.47 6.10 14.64
CA GLU A 203 15.60 4.89 15.47
C GLU A 203 16.61 5.12 16.60
N LEU A 204 17.77 5.74 16.32
CA LEU A 204 18.76 6.05 17.36
C LEU A 204 18.23 7.03 18.41
N TYR A 205 17.56 8.10 17.98
CA TYR A 205 16.97 9.07 18.90
C TYR A 205 15.89 8.42 19.78
N ASN A 206 14.99 7.64 19.17
CA ASN A 206 13.87 7.04 19.88
C ASN A 206 14.25 5.82 20.73
N ALA A 207 15.39 5.17 20.46
CA ALA A 207 15.91 4.07 21.29
C ALA A 207 16.07 4.46 22.77
N PHE A 208 16.22 5.75 23.08
CA PHE A 208 16.37 6.28 24.43
C PHE A 208 15.11 6.97 24.98
N GLN A 209 14.04 7.07 24.19
CA GLN A 209 12.80 7.69 24.61
C GLN A 209 11.88 6.68 25.32
N PRO A 210 11.13 7.12 26.36
CA PRO A 210 10.19 6.24 27.04
C PRO A 210 9.03 5.86 26.13
N VAL A 211 8.51 4.64 26.32
CA VAL A 211 7.28 4.15 25.67
C VAL A 211 6.18 4.08 26.71
N GLU A 212 5.15 4.89 26.54
CA GLU A 212 3.89 4.75 27.25
C GLU A 212 3.06 3.65 26.57
N GLN A 213 2.40 2.83 27.38
CA GLN A 213 1.51 1.80 26.88
C GLN A 213 0.11 1.98 27.45
N VAL A 214 -0.87 1.54 26.67
CA VAL A 214 -2.25 1.46 27.11
C VAL A 214 -2.38 0.50 28.30
N GLY A 215 -2.92 1.00 29.41
CA GLY A 215 -3.21 0.21 30.61
C GLY A 215 -4.51 -0.59 30.48
N TRP A 216 -4.49 -1.85 30.91
CA TRP A 216 -5.65 -2.77 30.84
C TRP A 216 -6.08 -3.37 32.18
N SER A 217 -5.41 -3.02 33.27
CA SER A 217 -5.68 -3.60 34.60
C SER A 217 -7.10 -3.38 35.10
N THR A 218 -7.75 -2.29 34.66
CA THR A 218 -9.11 -1.90 35.05
C THR A 218 -10.08 -1.86 33.87
N ALA A 219 -9.69 -2.39 32.71
CA ALA A 219 -10.52 -2.33 31.51
C ALA A 219 -11.73 -3.27 31.63
N ASN A 220 -12.86 -2.85 31.09
CA ASN A 220 -14.10 -3.63 31.10
C ASN A 220 -14.10 -4.65 29.93
N PRO A 221 -14.44 -5.93 30.15
CA PRO A 221 -14.55 -6.93 29.07
C PRO A 221 -15.51 -6.56 27.94
N LEU A 222 -16.51 -5.72 28.18
CA LEU A 222 -17.47 -5.25 27.16
C LEU A 222 -16.78 -4.50 26.01
N LEU A 223 -15.59 -3.94 26.23
CA LEU A 223 -14.79 -3.24 25.22
C LEU A 223 -14.34 -4.16 24.07
N PHE A 224 -14.44 -5.48 24.22
CA PHE A 224 -13.98 -6.46 23.22
C PHE A 224 -15.10 -7.02 22.35
N ILE A 225 -16.36 -6.65 22.60
CA ILE A 225 -17.50 -7.17 21.82
C ILE A 225 -17.54 -6.45 20.46
N PRO A 226 -17.64 -7.18 19.33
CA PRO A 226 -17.88 -6.57 18.01
C PRO A 226 -19.18 -5.76 17.95
N ALA A 227 -19.24 -4.74 17.10
CA ALA A 227 -20.39 -3.84 16.99
C ALA A 227 -21.67 -4.57 16.59
N ASN A 228 -21.59 -5.46 15.60
CA ASN A 228 -22.73 -6.26 15.16
C ASN A 228 -23.32 -7.14 16.28
N LYS A 229 -22.45 -7.75 17.11
CA LYS A 229 -22.83 -8.57 18.27
C LYS A 229 -23.38 -7.71 19.40
N ALA A 230 -22.76 -6.58 19.71
CA ALA A 230 -23.25 -5.63 20.71
C ALA A 230 -24.67 -5.17 20.37
N ALA A 231 -24.90 -4.78 19.11
CA ALA A 231 -26.23 -4.38 18.64
C ALA A 231 -27.26 -5.51 18.83
N ALA A 232 -26.91 -6.75 18.45
CA ALA A 232 -27.80 -7.89 18.60
C ALA A 232 -28.12 -8.21 20.07
N LEU A 233 -27.13 -8.12 20.96
CA LEU A 233 -27.31 -8.35 22.40
C LEU A 233 -28.21 -7.28 23.04
N ILE A 234 -28.03 -6.00 22.65
CA ILE A 234 -28.86 -4.89 23.15
C ILE A 234 -30.31 -5.04 22.70
N ARG A 235 -30.54 -5.30 21.40
CA ARG A 235 -31.89 -5.52 20.87
C ARG A 235 -32.64 -6.66 21.54
N HIS A 236 -31.94 -7.70 21.98
CA HIS A 236 -32.52 -8.84 22.69
C HIS A 236 -32.55 -8.67 24.21
N GLY A 237 -32.19 -7.49 24.75
CA GLY A 237 -32.17 -7.21 26.18
C GLY A 237 -31.14 -8.04 26.97
N LYS A 238 -30.15 -8.63 26.28
CA LYS A 238 -29.07 -9.42 26.90
C LYS A 238 -27.88 -8.56 27.35
N LEU A 239 -27.76 -7.35 26.80
CA LEU A 239 -26.79 -6.32 27.19
C LEU A 239 -27.53 -4.99 27.28
N LYS A 240 -27.24 -4.16 28.28
CA LYS A 240 -27.77 -2.79 28.34
C LYS A 240 -26.86 -1.84 27.56
N SER A 241 -27.46 -0.89 26.85
CA SER A 241 -26.70 0.17 26.16
C SER A 241 -25.95 1.02 27.18
N PHE A 242 -26.54 1.33 28.34
CA PHE A 242 -25.86 2.06 29.40
C PHE A 242 -24.58 1.38 29.87
N ASP A 243 -24.60 0.06 30.11
CA ASP A 243 -23.42 -0.66 30.59
C ASP A 243 -22.28 -0.66 29.55
N LEU A 244 -22.62 -0.76 28.26
CA LEU A 244 -21.65 -0.68 27.17
C LEU A 244 -21.08 0.74 27.04
N ILE A 245 -21.94 1.77 27.03
CA ILE A 245 -21.53 3.17 26.91
C ILE A 245 -20.73 3.61 28.14
N ASP A 246 -21.10 3.19 29.35
CA ASP A 246 -20.36 3.45 30.59
C ASP A 246 -18.96 2.82 30.54
N ALA A 247 -18.83 1.60 30.00
CA ALA A 247 -17.52 0.98 29.80
C ALA A 247 -16.62 1.81 28.86
N TYR A 248 -17.15 2.33 27.76
CA TYR A 248 -16.40 3.19 26.83
C TYR A 248 -16.13 4.57 27.43
N ILE A 249 -17.09 5.17 28.14
CA ILE A 249 -16.92 6.43 28.86
C ILE A 249 -15.83 6.32 29.92
N ALA A 250 -15.83 5.26 30.74
CA ALA A 250 -14.79 5.04 31.74
C ALA A 250 -13.40 4.91 31.07
N ARG A 251 -13.36 4.42 29.83
CA ARG A 251 -12.15 4.31 29.02
C ARG A 251 -11.68 5.67 28.47
N VAL A 252 -12.58 6.49 27.90
CA VAL A 252 -12.24 7.82 27.36
C VAL A 252 -12.18 8.92 28.42
N LYS A 253 -12.74 8.68 29.62
CA LYS A 253 -12.95 9.63 30.72
C LYS A 253 -13.89 10.80 30.36
N GLU A 254 -14.95 10.54 29.58
CA GLU A 254 -15.92 11.55 29.12
C GLU A 254 -17.35 11.34 29.67
N THR A 255 -18.38 11.97 29.10
CA THR A 255 -19.77 11.89 29.59
C THR A 255 -20.81 11.84 28.45
N ALA A 256 -21.38 10.66 28.16
CA ALA A 256 -22.47 10.43 27.20
C ALA A 256 -23.63 9.55 27.75
N LEU A 257 -23.77 9.45 29.08
CA LEU A 257 -24.68 8.49 29.74
C LEU A 257 -26.19 8.76 29.55
N LYS A 258 -26.59 10.00 29.23
CA LYS A 258 -28.01 10.38 29.15
C LYS A 258 -28.72 9.71 27.97
N GLU A 259 -28.09 9.67 26.80
CA GLU A 259 -28.65 9.06 25.59
C GLU A 259 -28.75 7.54 25.75
N ALA A 260 -27.74 6.90 26.34
CA ALA A 260 -27.73 5.48 26.64
C ALA A 260 -28.83 5.08 27.64
N ALA A 261 -29.03 5.88 28.70
CA ALA A 261 -30.10 5.65 29.66
C ALA A 261 -31.50 5.79 29.05
N ALA A 262 -31.67 6.65 28.04
CA ALA A 262 -32.92 6.76 27.30
C ALA A 262 -33.18 5.52 26.43
N VAL A 263 -32.14 5.01 25.75
CA VAL A 263 -32.20 3.76 24.98
C VAL A 263 -32.68 2.60 25.83
N ASP A 264 -32.10 2.40 27.01
CA ASP A 264 -32.43 1.26 27.90
C ASP A 264 -33.86 1.32 28.44
N LYS A 265 -34.36 2.51 28.77
CA LYS A 265 -35.76 2.70 29.24
C LYS A 265 -36.78 2.30 28.17
N HIS A 266 -36.39 2.41 26.90
CA HIS A 266 -37.27 2.18 25.76
C HIS A 266 -37.22 0.73 25.24
N ILE A 267 -36.24 -0.10 25.65
CA ILE A 267 -36.07 -1.48 25.14
C ILE A 267 -37.36 -2.32 25.21
N GLY A 268 -38.10 -2.24 26.32
CA GLY A 268 -39.35 -2.98 26.51
C GLY A 268 -40.54 -2.45 25.70
N GLN A 269 -40.40 -1.27 25.10
CA GLN A 269 -41.43 -0.55 24.36
C GLN A 269 -41.08 -0.36 22.88
N LEU A 270 -39.92 -0.89 22.42
CA LEU A 270 -39.50 -0.78 21.04
C LEU A 270 -40.54 -1.38 20.11
N ASP A 271 -40.99 -0.57 19.15
CA ASP A 271 -41.76 -1.07 18.03
C ASP A 271 -40.88 -1.90 17.08
N LYS A 272 -41.51 -2.51 16.07
CA LYS A 272 -40.81 -3.36 15.11
C LYS A 272 -39.69 -2.61 14.38
N THR A 273 -39.91 -1.35 14.02
CA THR A 273 -38.95 -0.53 13.25
C THR A 273 -37.74 -0.14 14.09
N GLU A 274 -37.94 0.16 15.38
CA GLU A 274 -36.85 0.47 16.30
C GLU A 274 -36.03 -0.78 16.65
N ARG A 275 -36.68 -1.95 16.76
CA ARG A 275 -35.98 -3.23 16.91
C ARG A 275 -35.17 -3.61 15.68
N GLU A 276 -35.48 -3.10 14.50
CA GLU A 276 -34.75 -3.42 13.27
C GLU A 276 -33.55 -2.48 13.03
N LYS A 277 -33.35 -1.46 13.86
CA LYS A 277 -32.20 -0.54 13.76
C LYS A 277 -30.86 -1.29 13.92
N PRO A 278 -29.97 -1.23 12.90
CA PRO A 278 -28.80 -2.10 12.83
C PRO A 278 -27.75 -1.85 13.93
N LEU A 279 -27.65 -0.62 14.45
CA LEU A 279 -26.69 -0.19 15.47
C LEU A 279 -27.35 0.35 16.74
N TYR A 280 -28.58 -0.09 17.05
CA TYR A 280 -29.35 0.40 18.19
C TYR A 280 -28.56 0.31 19.53
N GLY A 281 -28.27 1.47 20.13
CA GLY A 281 -27.57 1.59 21.41
C GLY A 281 -26.05 1.36 21.35
N VAL A 282 -25.46 1.31 20.16
CA VAL A 282 -24.02 1.04 19.96
C VAL A 282 -23.21 2.35 19.89
N PRO A 283 -22.07 2.48 20.59
CA PRO A 283 -21.20 3.65 20.48
C PRO A 283 -20.47 3.75 19.15
N PHE A 284 -20.30 4.97 18.65
CA PHE A 284 -19.37 5.28 17.56
C PHE A 284 -18.64 6.61 17.78
N THR A 285 -17.54 6.82 17.06
CA THR A 285 -16.81 8.08 17.00
C THR A 285 -16.82 8.66 15.59
N SER A 286 -16.61 9.97 15.48
CA SER A 286 -16.55 10.66 14.19
C SER A 286 -15.36 11.61 14.15
N LYS A 287 -14.62 11.60 13.04
CA LYS A 287 -13.56 12.58 12.77
C LYS A 287 -14.09 14.02 12.84
N ASP A 288 -13.31 14.92 13.44
CA ASP A 288 -13.66 16.33 13.70
C ASP A 288 -13.78 17.23 12.45
N ASN A 289 -13.58 16.69 11.23
CA ASN A 289 -13.92 17.40 9.99
C ASN A 289 -15.29 16.99 9.41
N LEU A 290 -16.11 16.29 10.17
CA LEU A 290 -17.51 16.01 9.85
C LEU A 290 -18.43 16.85 10.72
N TRP A 291 -19.49 17.42 10.13
CA TRP A 291 -20.50 18.13 10.89
C TRP A 291 -21.20 17.22 11.88
N VAL A 292 -21.24 17.67 13.14
CA VAL A 292 -22.06 17.09 14.19
C VAL A 292 -22.93 18.19 14.75
N LYS A 293 -24.26 18.01 14.67
CA LYS A 293 -25.24 18.99 15.11
C LYS A 293 -24.96 19.44 16.55
N GLY A 294 -24.84 20.75 16.75
CA GLY A 294 -24.60 21.36 18.05
C GLY A 294 -23.13 21.39 18.50
N PHE A 295 -22.20 20.86 17.69
CA PHE A 295 -20.76 20.94 17.93
C PHE A 295 -20.08 21.81 16.87
N VAL A 296 -19.00 22.47 17.26
CA VAL A 296 -18.14 23.18 16.31
C VAL A 296 -17.27 22.14 15.61
N THR A 297 -17.30 22.11 14.28
CA THR A 297 -16.39 21.30 13.45
C THR A 297 -15.08 22.04 13.33
N VAL A 298 -14.07 21.59 14.09
CA VAL A 298 -12.83 22.34 14.26
C VAL A 298 -11.82 22.05 13.15
N ASP A 299 -11.85 20.86 12.54
CA ASP A 299 -10.98 20.48 11.44
C ASP A 299 -9.47 20.67 11.77
N GLY A 300 -9.12 20.42 13.04
CA GLY A 300 -7.76 20.66 13.56
C GLY A 300 -7.31 22.14 13.56
N ASN A 301 -8.18 23.09 13.21
CA ASN A 301 -7.85 24.48 12.95
C ASN A 301 -8.06 25.37 14.19
N LYS A 302 -7.01 26.11 14.60
CA LYS A 302 -7.04 27.03 15.76
C LYS A 302 -8.13 28.10 15.67
N TRP A 303 -8.35 28.66 14.49
CA TRP A 303 -9.34 29.72 14.28
C TRP A 303 -10.77 29.16 14.43
N ARG A 304 -11.06 28.01 13.82
CA ARG A 304 -12.38 27.34 13.97
C ARG A 304 -12.64 26.94 15.42
N LYS A 305 -11.62 26.49 16.17
CA LYS A 305 -11.78 26.20 17.60
C LYS A 305 -12.20 27.41 18.43
N GLN A 306 -11.69 28.60 18.10
CA GLN A 306 -11.93 29.82 18.87
C GLN A 306 -13.19 30.57 18.42
N TYR A 307 -13.49 30.56 17.12
CA TYR A 307 -14.51 31.42 16.51
C TYR A 307 -15.55 30.67 15.68
N GLY A 308 -15.40 29.35 15.52
CA GLY A 308 -16.33 28.54 14.75
C GLY A 308 -17.72 28.48 15.39
N THR A 309 -18.73 28.42 14.54
CA THR A 309 -20.12 28.26 14.95
C THR A 309 -20.50 26.78 15.01
N PRO A 310 -21.30 26.34 16.00
CA PRO A 310 -21.81 24.98 16.01
C PRO A 310 -22.58 24.63 14.75
N ALA A 311 -22.41 23.41 14.23
CA ALA A 311 -23.13 22.96 13.04
C ALA A 311 -24.64 22.86 13.33
N GLU A 312 -25.46 23.35 12.39
CA GLU A 312 -26.93 23.35 12.53
C GLU A 312 -27.54 21.95 12.29
N ARG A 313 -26.80 21.09 11.57
CA ARG A 313 -27.20 19.72 11.22
C ARG A 313 -25.99 18.79 11.24
N ASP A 314 -26.29 17.50 11.30
CA ASP A 314 -25.28 16.46 11.12
C ASP A 314 -24.87 16.34 9.64
N ALA A 315 -23.60 15.95 9.41
CA ALA A 315 -23.15 15.44 8.13
C ALA A 315 -23.95 14.18 7.76
N LYS A 316 -24.09 13.88 6.46
CA LYS A 316 -24.98 12.80 6.01
C LYS A 316 -24.62 11.45 6.63
N VAL A 317 -23.33 11.14 6.73
CA VAL A 317 -22.82 9.92 7.34
C VAL A 317 -23.07 9.84 8.86
N VAL A 318 -22.95 10.96 9.58
CA VAL A 318 -23.26 11.04 11.02
C VAL A 318 -24.76 10.88 11.25
N ALA A 319 -25.58 11.53 10.42
CA ALA A 319 -27.04 11.39 10.46
C ALA A 319 -27.47 9.93 10.21
N ASN A 320 -26.84 9.24 9.25
CA ASN A 320 -27.12 7.83 8.98
C ASN A 320 -26.76 6.93 10.17
N MET A 321 -25.62 7.16 10.84
CA MET A 321 -25.23 6.42 12.05
C MET A 321 -26.25 6.62 13.19
N LYS A 322 -26.65 7.86 13.45
CA LYS A 322 -27.69 8.17 14.46
C LYS A 322 -29.05 7.57 14.09
N ALA A 323 -29.43 7.61 12.81
CA ALA A 323 -30.67 7.00 12.33
C ALA A 323 -30.67 5.47 12.48
N ALA A 324 -29.51 4.83 12.31
CA ALA A 324 -29.28 3.42 12.59
C ALA A 324 -29.31 3.08 14.10
N GLY A 325 -29.53 4.08 14.97
CA GLY A 325 -29.65 3.93 16.42
C GLY A 325 -28.31 3.98 17.18
N ALA A 326 -27.21 4.32 16.50
CA ALA A 326 -25.91 4.46 17.14
C ALA A 326 -25.82 5.75 17.99
N ILE A 327 -25.02 5.72 19.05
CA ILE A 327 -24.78 6.82 19.98
C ILE A 327 -23.39 7.39 19.73
N LEU A 328 -23.30 8.70 19.45
CA LEU A 328 -22.01 9.37 19.28
C LEU A 328 -21.32 9.49 20.63
N LEU A 329 -20.14 8.87 20.76
CA LEU A 329 -19.34 8.88 21.98
C LEU A 329 -18.47 10.13 22.07
N ALA A 330 -17.71 10.40 21.00
CA ALA A 330 -16.74 11.48 20.94
C ALA A 330 -16.49 11.93 19.50
N ILE A 331 -16.00 13.16 19.34
CA ILE A 331 -15.47 13.68 18.09
C ILE A 331 -13.95 13.57 18.15
N SER A 332 -13.35 12.84 17.20
CA SER A 332 -11.93 12.49 17.24
C SER A 332 -11.05 13.50 16.54
N VAL A 333 -9.83 13.64 17.07
CA VAL A 333 -8.82 14.57 16.59
C VAL A 333 -8.25 14.19 15.20
N LEU A 334 -7.88 15.22 14.43
CA LEU A 334 -7.13 15.15 13.18
C LEU A 334 -5.99 16.20 13.16
N PRO A 335 -4.97 16.06 12.29
CA PRO A 335 -4.03 17.14 11.98
C PRO A 335 -4.75 18.33 11.34
N ASN A 336 -4.11 19.49 11.33
CA ASN A 336 -4.69 20.73 10.82
C ASN A 336 -5.19 20.57 9.37
N GLY A 337 -6.48 20.80 9.15
CA GLY A 337 -7.15 20.65 7.85
C GLY A 337 -7.20 19.22 7.32
N GLY A 338 -6.83 18.22 8.12
CA GLY A 338 -6.64 16.85 7.66
C GLY A 338 -5.43 16.65 6.73
N MET A 339 -4.46 17.57 6.77
CA MET A 339 -3.34 17.63 5.82
C MET A 339 -2.02 17.18 6.45
N SER A 340 -1.99 15.94 6.92
CA SER A 340 -0.76 15.23 7.29
C SER A 340 -1.03 13.73 7.44
N THR A 341 0.01 12.92 7.27
CA THR A 341 0.02 11.50 7.70
C THR A 341 0.54 11.33 9.12
N ALA A 342 0.97 12.43 9.76
CA ALA A 342 1.14 12.56 11.20
C ALA A 342 -0.07 13.26 11.85
N CYS A 343 0.02 13.50 13.16
CA CYS A 343 -1.03 14.17 13.94
C CYS A 343 -0.40 15.07 15.02
N ASP A 344 0.77 15.63 14.70
CA ASP A 344 1.62 16.36 15.63
C ASP A 344 1.19 17.83 15.76
N ASP A 345 0.48 18.35 14.76
CA ASP A 345 0.09 19.76 14.60
C ASP A 345 -1.37 20.05 14.98
N SER A 346 -2.07 19.08 15.55
CA SER A 346 -3.46 19.27 15.94
C SER A 346 -3.64 20.31 17.05
N VAL A 347 -4.70 21.12 16.95
CA VAL A 347 -5.10 22.08 17.99
C VAL A 347 -5.52 21.43 19.33
N TYR A 348 -5.77 20.12 19.35
CA TYR A 348 -6.08 19.38 20.58
C TYR A 348 -4.84 18.70 21.21
N GLY A 349 -3.67 18.87 20.60
CA GLY A 349 -2.41 18.23 21.01
C GLY A 349 -2.11 16.98 20.20
N VAL A 350 -0.94 16.37 20.48
CA VAL A 350 -0.41 15.24 19.71
C VAL A 350 -1.16 13.95 20.06
N ALA A 351 -1.83 13.35 19.08
CA ALA A 351 -2.37 12.00 19.21
C ALA A 351 -1.24 10.98 19.13
N LYS A 352 -1.13 10.08 20.11
CA LYS A 352 -0.08 9.05 20.16
C LYS A 352 -0.60 7.71 19.65
N ASN A 353 0.27 6.91 19.03
CA ASN A 353 -0.08 5.54 18.67
C ASN A 353 -0.24 4.66 19.93
N PRO A 354 -1.36 3.93 20.11
CA PRO A 354 -1.57 3.06 21.26
C PRO A 354 -0.52 1.96 21.45
N HIS A 355 0.13 1.52 20.37
CA HIS A 355 1.14 0.45 20.41
C HIS A 355 2.53 0.93 20.84
N ASP A 356 2.87 2.17 20.51
CA ASP A 356 4.13 2.83 20.85
C ASP A 356 3.91 4.34 20.85
N SER A 357 3.94 4.95 22.04
CA SER A 357 3.63 6.37 22.22
C SER A 357 4.66 7.33 21.58
N ARG A 358 5.77 6.82 21.05
CA ARG A 358 6.78 7.59 20.31
C ARG A 358 6.42 7.72 18.83
N ARG A 359 5.45 6.94 18.35
CA ARG A 359 5.06 6.84 16.94
C ARG A 359 3.73 7.53 16.66
N THR A 360 3.58 8.05 15.45
CA THR A 360 2.31 8.60 15.00
C THR A 360 1.25 7.49 14.88
N PRO A 361 -0.02 7.75 15.23
CA PRO A 361 -1.13 6.87 14.92
C PRO A 361 -1.48 6.87 13.42
N GLY A 362 -0.75 7.59 12.57
CA GLY A 362 -1.08 7.75 11.16
C GLY A 362 -2.22 8.75 10.93
N GLY A 363 -2.20 9.46 9.81
CA GLY A 363 -3.11 10.56 9.53
C GLY A 363 -3.88 10.42 8.21
N SER A 364 -4.93 11.22 8.01
CA SER A 364 -5.41 12.26 8.93
C SER A 364 -6.49 11.81 9.91
N SER A 365 -7.03 10.58 9.81
CA SER A 365 -7.99 10.06 10.80
C SER A 365 -7.27 9.46 12.03
N CYS A 366 -6.29 10.19 12.58
CA CYS A 366 -5.42 9.74 13.67
C CYS A 366 -6.20 9.41 14.95
N GLY A 367 -7.12 10.28 15.35
CA GLY A 367 -7.94 10.09 16.53
C GLY A 367 -8.80 8.82 16.43
N GLU A 368 -9.46 8.59 15.30
CA GLU A 368 -10.22 7.36 15.05
C GLU A 368 -9.35 6.12 15.19
N GLY A 369 -8.20 6.09 14.50
CA GLY A 369 -7.27 4.95 14.56
C GLY A 369 -6.83 4.63 15.98
N ALA A 370 -6.43 5.65 16.75
CA ALA A 370 -5.95 5.49 18.12
C ALA A 370 -7.08 5.07 19.09
N LEU A 371 -8.27 5.70 18.98
CA LEU A 371 -9.42 5.37 19.83
C LEU A 371 -9.90 3.94 19.58
N ILE A 372 -10.04 3.53 18.33
CA ILE A 372 -10.53 2.19 17.98
C ILE A 372 -9.53 1.12 18.42
N SER A 373 -8.24 1.31 18.18
CA SER A 373 -7.20 0.34 18.56
C SER A 373 -6.99 0.22 20.08
N SER A 374 -7.14 1.32 20.83
CA SER A 374 -7.07 1.31 22.30
C SER A 374 -8.36 0.81 22.99
N ALA A 375 -9.34 0.34 22.20
CA ALA A 375 -10.68 -0.04 22.64
C ALA A 375 -11.42 1.09 23.38
N ALA A 376 -11.18 2.34 22.96
CA ALA A 376 -11.84 3.56 23.43
C ALA A 376 -12.95 4.04 22.47
N SER A 377 -13.07 3.42 21.30
CA SER A 377 -14.23 3.51 20.40
C SER A 377 -14.52 2.13 19.82
N LEU A 378 -15.77 1.77 19.56
CA LEU A 378 -16.10 0.47 18.97
C LEU A 378 -15.93 0.47 17.45
N CYS A 379 -16.39 1.54 16.80
CA CYS A 379 -16.27 1.79 15.37
C CYS A 379 -16.28 3.30 15.13
N GLY A 380 -15.81 3.71 13.96
CA GLY A 380 -15.63 5.12 13.67
C GLY A 380 -15.81 5.48 12.20
N ILE A 381 -15.97 6.78 11.97
CA ILE A 381 -16.06 7.37 10.64
C ILE A 381 -14.83 8.22 10.37
N GLY A 382 -14.07 7.84 9.34
CA GLY A 382 -13.03 8.67 8.75
C GLY A 382 -13.40 9.09 7.33
N ASN A 383 -12.51 9.86 6.71
CA ASN A 383 -12.55 10.15 5.29
C ASN A 383 -11.14 10.04 4.69
N ASP A 384 -11.09 9.68 3.40
CA ASP A 384 -9.90 9.25 2.68
C ASP A 384 -9.86 9.96 1.32
N ILE A 385 -8.91 10.88 1.18
CA ILE A 385 -8.54 11.52 -0.10
C ILE A 385 -7.19 11.00 -0.60
N CYS A 386 -6.26 10.72 0.32
CA CYS A 386 -4.96 10.12 0.09
C CYS A 386 -4.64 9.19 1.27
N GLY A 387 -5.38 8.09 1.39
CA GLY A 387 -5.13 7.07 2.42
C GLY A 387 -5.57 7.45 3.84
N SER A 388 -6.27 8.56 4.06
CA SER A 388 -6.56 9.04 5.42
C SER A 388 -7.51 8.16 6.25
N VAL A 389 -8.12 7.10 5.68
CA VAL A 389 -8.74 6.00 6.43
C VAL A 389 -7.78 4.82 6.56
N ARG A 390 -7.09 4.47 5.47
CA ARG A 390 -6.21 3.30 5.38
C ARG A 390 -4.90 3.42 6.16
N VAL A 391 -4.26 4.59 6.18
CA VAL A 391 -2.99 4.85 6.89
C VAL A 391 -3.18 4.78 8.40
N PRO A 392 -4.17 5.48 9.01
CA PRO A 392 -4.41 5.30 10.44
C PRO A 392 -4.86 3.86 10.77
N ALA A 393 -5.62 3.20 9.89
CA ALA A 393 -6.00 1.82 10.09
C ALA A 393 -4.78 0.88 10.14
N TYR A 394 -3.86 1.01 9.17
CA TYR A 394 -2.58 0.30 9.13
C TYR A 394 -1.72 0.57 10.37
N ALA A 395 -1.52 1.84 10.70
CA ALA A 395 -0.68 2.27 11.81
C ALA A 395 -1.14 1.73 13.17
N ASN A 396 -2.46 1.60 13.36
CA ASN A 396 -3.07 1.17 14.61
C ASN A 396 -3.53 -0.30 14.60
N GLY A 397 -3.29 -1.04 13.50
CA GLY A 397 -3.63 -2.46 13.41
C GLY A 397 -5.13 -2.74 13.44
N ILE A 398 -5.94 -1.92 12.77
CA ILE A 398 -7.39 -2.06 12.67
C ILE A 398 -7.80 -2.10 11.19
N PHE A 399 -9.06 -2.45 10.92
CA PHE A 399 -9.60 -2.40 9.56
C PHE A 399 -10.02 -0.99 9.19
N GLY A 400 -9.74 -0.59 7.95
CA GLY A 400 -10.18 0.68 7.39
C GLY A 400 -10.51 0.54 5.91
N LEU A 401 -11.77 0.77 5.54
CA LEU A 401 -12.24 0.64 4.17
C LEU A 401 -12.39 2.01 3.53
N LYS A 402 -11.69 2.24 2.42
CA LYS A 402 -11.98 3.31 1.47
C LYS A 402 -12.98 2.81 0.43
N PRO A 403 -14.22 3.28 0.40
CA PRO A 403 -15.20 2.88 -0.61
C PRO A 403 -14.90 3.42 -2.01
N THR A 404 -15.66 2.96 -2.99
CA THR A 404 -15.70 3.51 -4.34
C THR A 404 -16.16 4.96 -4.27
N ASN A 405 -15.33 5.87 -4.76
CA ASN A 405 -15.57 7.30 -4.64
C ASN A 405 -15.86 7.96 -5.99
N TYR A 406 -15.49 7.36 -7.12
CA TYR A 406 -15.81 7.89 -8.45
C TYR A 406 -15.93 6.71 -9.42
N PRO A 407 -16.82 6.72 -10.44
CA PRO A 407 -17.77 7.78 -10.78
C PRO A 407 -19.03 7.86 -9.91
N ASN A 408 -19.29 6.85 -9.09
CA ASN A 408 -20.61 6.65 -8.47
C ASN A 408 -20.78 7.21 -7.06
N HIS A 409 -19.69 7.53 -6.33
CA HIS A 409 -19.70 7.89 -4.90
C HIS A 409 -20.63 6.99 -4.06
N VAL A 410 -20.13 5.84 -3.58
CA VAL A 410 -20.96 4.90 -2.79
C VAL A 410 -21.37 5.49 -1.45
N ILE A 411 -20.55 6.38 -0.87
CA ILE A 411 -20.85 7.10 0.36
C ILE A 411 -20.93 8.61 0.09
N ASP A 412 -21.96 9.23 0.64
CA ASP A 412 -22.19 10.67 0.57
C ASP A 412 -21.10 11.46 1.32
N SER A 413 -20.67 12.58 0.75
CA SER A 413 -19.63 13.48 1.27
C SER A 413 -20.20 14.75 1.92
N ASP A 414 -21.52 14.92 1.96
CA ASP A 414 -22.18 16.09 2.51
C ASP A 414 -21.85 16.28 4.01
N GLY A 415 -21.40 17.49 4.32
CA GLY A 415 -20.97 17.90 5.66
C GLY A 415 -19.54 17.55 6.04
N ILE A 416 -18.65 17.39 5.05
CA ILE A 416 -17.19 17.39 5.27
C ILE A 416 -16.65 18.82 5.18
N GLU A 417 -15.74 19.15 6.11
CA GLU A 417 -14.89 20.34 6.06
C GLU A 417 -13.47 20.02 5.59
N PRO A 418 -12.79 20.97 4.91
CA PRO A 418 -13.33 22.22 4.37
C PRO A 418 -14.34 21.99 3.24
N GLN A 419 -15.43 22.77 3.18
CA GLN A 419 -16.52 22.58 2.20
C GLN A 419 -16.05 22.68 0.74
N GLU A 420 -14.94 23.33 0.47
CA GLU A 420 -14.31 23.40 -0.84
C GLU A 420 -13.93 22.00 -1.36
N LEU A 421 -13.64 21.05 -0.46
CA LEU A 421 -13.42 19.65 -0.83
C LEU A 421 -14.64 19.00 -1.47
N THR A 422 -15.84 19.42 -1.06
CA THR A 422 -17.10 18.81 -1.48
C THR A 422 -17.76 19.55 -2.65
N THR A 423 -17.21 20.72 -3.01
CA THR A 423 -17.74 21.59 -4.07
C THR A 423 -16.79 21.72 -5.27
N ALA A 424 -15.49 21.44 -5.12
CA ALA A 424 -14.53 21.41 -6.22
C ALA A 424 -14.48 20.02 -6.89
N GLN A 425 -14.83 19.95 -8.18
CA GLN A 425 -14.86 18.69 -8.96
C GLN A 425 -13.59 17.82 -8.87
N PRO A 426 -12.35 18.36 -8.86
CA PRO A 426 -11.16 17.51 -8.89
C PRO A 426 -10.89 16.80 -7.55
N ALA A 427 -11.22 17.42 -6.42
CA ALA A 427 -11.03 16.81 -5.09
C ALA A 427 -12.12 15.79 -4.77
N MET A 428 -13.36 16.08 -5.17
CA MET A 428 -14.49 15.15 -5.05
C MET A 428 -14.20 13.81 -5.74
N ARG A 429 -13.53 13.81 -6.89
CA ARG A 429 -13.13 12.58 -7.60
C ARG A 429 -12.17 11.66 -6.83
N LYS A 430 -11.64 12.09 -5.68
CA LYS A 430 -10.66 11.32 -4.87
C LYS A 430 -11.11 11.09 -3.43
N LEU A 431 -12.01 11.92 -2.92
CA LEU A 431 -12.47 11.92 -1.54
C LEU A 431 -13.65 10.97 -1.32
N THR A 432 -13.62 10.21 -0.23
CA THR A 432 -14.79 9.49 0.30
C THR A 432 -14.74 9.37 1.80
N ASN A 433 -15.91 9.33 2.44
CA ASN A 433 -16.03 8.81 3.80
C ASN A 433 -15.83 7.29 3.81
N GLY A 434 -15.34 6.73 4.92
CA GLY A 434 -15.07 5.30 5.04
C GLY A 434 -15.14 4.80 6.49
N PRO A 435 -15.60 3.56 6.72
CA PRO A 435 -15.69 2.99 8.06
C PRO A 435 -14.33 2.49 8.56
N MET A 436 -14.12 2.61 9.86
CA MET A 436 -12.98 2.07 10.60
C MET A 436 -13.46 1.19 11.75
N CYS A 437 -12.94 -0.03 11.85
CA CYS A 437 -13.43 -1.05 12.80
C CYS A 437 -12.28 -1.92 13.33
N ARG A 438 -12.42 -2.46 14.55
CA ARG A 438 -11.48 -3.47 15.06
C ARG A 438 -11.63 -4.82 14.36
N TYR A 439 -12.86 -5.18 14.01
CA TYR A 439 -13.20 -6.49 13.47
C TYR A 439 -13.66 -6.38 12.03
N ALA A 440 -13.27 -7.33 11.17
CA ALA A 440 -13.67 -7.34 9.77
C ALA A 440 -15.19 -7.54 9.62
N ASP A 441 -15.79 -8.34 10.50
CA ASP A 441 -17.23 -8.59 10.56
C ASP A 441 -18.08 -7.32 10.75
N ASP A 442 -17.51 -6.27 11.36
CA ASP A 442 -18.21 -5.00 11.57
C ASP A 442 -18.21 -4.10 10.32
N LEU A 443 -17.32 -4.36 9.34
CA LEU A 443 -17.21 -3.54 8.13
C LEU A 443 -18.48 -3.58 7.27
N ALA A 444 -19.11 -4.76 7.12
CA ALA A 444 -20.35 -4.89 6.33
C ALA A 444 -21.48 -4.04 6.93
N LEU A 445 -21.61 -4.07 8.26
CA LEU A 445 -22.60 -3.30 8.99
C LEU A 445 -22.33 -1.80 8.90
N ALA A 446 -21.10 -1.39 9.16
CA ALA A 446 -20.71 0.02 9.09
C ALA A 446 -20.84 0.58 7.66
N MET A 447 -20.39 -0.17 6.66
CA MET A 447 -20.52 0.21 5.25
C MET A 447 -21.99 0.38 4.83
N ALA A 448 -22.85 -0.57 5.20
CA ALA A 448 -24.28 -0.49 4.91
C ALA A 448 -24.94 0.74 5.53
N VAL A 449 -24.63 1.03 6.80
CA VAL A 449 -25.18 2.20 7.49
C VAL A 449 -24.69 3.50 6.86
N LEU A 450 -23.39 3.63 6.58
CA LEU A 450 -22.85 4.83 5.94
C LEU A 450 -23.47 5.05 4.55
N ALA A 451 -23.65 3.98 3.77
CA ALA A 451 -24.24 4.03 2.43
C ALA A 451 -25.76 4.20 2.42
N GLY A 452 -26.44 4.03 3.56
CA GLY A 452 -27.90 4.01 3.63
C GLY A 452 -28.53 2.80 2.92
N LYS A 453 -27.84 1.66 2.96
CA LYS A 453 -28.16 0.42 2.25
C LYS A 453 -28.37 -0.77 3.18
N SER A 454 -28.75 -1.92 2.63
CA SER A 454 -28.91 -3.15 3.43
C SER A 454 -27.56 -3.78 3.77
N VAL A 455 -27.44 -4.34 4.98
CA VAL A 455 -26.26 -5.12 5.40
C VAL A 455 -26.00 -6.30 4.46
N SER A 456 -27.05 -6.91 3.91
CA SER A 456 -26.95 -8.04 2.97
C SER A 456 -26.26 -7.68 1.65
N GLU A 457 -26.15 -6.41 1.29
CA GLU A 457 -25.41 -5.97 0.10
C GLU A 457 -23.88 -6.06 0.30
N TYR A 458 -23.43 -6.05 1.56
CA TYR A 458 -22.00 -6.03 1.92
C TYR A 458 -21.55 -7.28 2.68
N ALA A 459 -22.46 -7.94 3.40
CA ALA A 459 -22.22 -9.20 4.09
C ALA A 459 -22.43 -10.39 3.12
N VAL A 460 -21.48 -10.56 2.20
CA VAL A 460 -21.49 -11.66 1.23
C VAL A 460 -20.54 -12.78 1.65
N ASP A 461 -20.94 -14.02 1.38
CA ASP A 461 -20.06 -15.18 1.48
C ASP A 461 -19.51 -15.50 0.08
N ILE A 462 -18.20 -15.69 0.00
CA ILE A 462 -17.50 -15.97 -1.25
C ILE A 462 -16.96 -17.40 -1.17
N ASP A 463 -17.29 -18.20 -2.18
CA ASP A 463 -16.56 -19.45 -2.43
C ASP A 463 -15.20 -19.10 -3.03
N PHE A 464 -14.21 -18.92 -2.15
CA PHE A 464 -12.86 -18.51 -2.55
C PHE A 464 -12.17 -19.53 -3.46
N ALA A 465 -12.59 -20.80 -3.50
CA ALA A 465 -11.98 -21.81 -4.35
C ALA A 465 -12.42 -21.70 -5.82
N HIS A 466 -13.64 -21.21 -6.07
CA HIS A 466 -14.23 -21.22 -7.42
C HIS A 466 -14.58 -19.84 -7.97
N ASN A 467 -14.87 -18.86 -7.11
CA ASN A 467 -15.43 -17.55 -7.48
C ASN A 467 -14.55 -16.39 -7.00
N PHE A 468 -13.22 -16.61 -6.97
CA PHE A 468 -12.27 -15.61 -6.51
C PHE A 468 -10.92 -15.73 -7.22
N ARG A 469 -10.32 -14.58 -7.51
CA ARG A 469 -8.96 -14.48 -8.04
C ARG A 469 -8.16 -13.49 -7.20
N LEU A 470 -6.95 -13.88 -6.84
CA LEU A 470 -6.02 -13.01 -6.14
C LEU A 470 -4.82 -12.72 -7.05
N PHE A 471 -4.48 -11.45 -7.16
CA PHE A 471 -3.27 -10.94 -7.80
C PHE A 471 -2.45 -10.23 -6.74
N TYR A 472 -1.14 -10.16 -6.91
CA TYR A 472 -0.32 -9.38 -5.99
C TYR A 472 0.77 -8.56 -6.67
N VAL A 473 1.01 -7.37 -6.12
CA VAL A 473 2.19 -6.54 -6.38
C VAL A 473 3.06 -6.61 -5.14
N GLU A 474 4.30 -7.02 -5.33
CA GLU A 474 5.21 -7.21 -4.21
C GLU A 474 5.84 -5.91 -3.72
N ASP A 475 6.09 -4.98 -4.63
CA ASP A 475 6.76 -3.70 -4.39
C ASP A 475 6.47 -2.76 -5.57
N LEU A 476 6.53 -1.45 -5.34
CA LEU A 476 6.45 -0.44 -6.40
C LEU A 476 7.80 0.21 -6.60
N ASN A 477 8.34 0.13 -7.81
CA ASN A 477 9.60 0.78 -8.16
C ASN A 477 9.42 2.29 -8.41
N VAL A 478 9.13 3.04 -7.34
CA VAL A 478 9.02 4.50 -7.38
C VAL A 478 10.39 5.17 -7.34
N LEU A 479 10.50 6.34 -7.97
CA LEU A 479 11.77 7.09 -8.02
C LEU A 479 12.21 7.57 -6.63
N ILE A 480 11.32 8.28 -5.93
CA ILE A 480 11.55 8.89 -4.63
C ILE A 480 10.53 8.30 -3.67
N GLY A 481 10.99 7.55 -2.68
CA GLY A 481 10.14 6.94 -1.67
C GLY A 481 10.94 5.92 -0.87
N GLN A 482 10.60 5.75 0.40
CA GLN A 482 11.31 4.84 1.29
C GLN A 482 11.28 3.42 0.71
N PRO A 483 12.40 2.68 0.71
CA PRO A 483 12.44 1.30 0.26
C PRO A 483 11.48 0.42 1.08
N LEU A 484 10.83 -0.54 0.40
CA LEU A 484 9.98 -1.51 1.08
C LEU A 484 10.80 -2.38 2.04
N GLN A 485 10.46 -2.31 3.32
CA GLN A 485 11.05 -3.13 4.37
C GLN A 485 10.58 -4.59 4.25
N ASN A 486 11.44 -5.52 4.70
CA ASN A 486 11.20 -6.95 4.53
C ASN A 486 9.92 -7.44 5.20
N GLU A 487 9.54 -6.89 6.36
CA GLU A 487 8.35 -7.34 7.09
C GLU A 487 7.05 -7.04 6.32
N GLN A 488 7.00 -5.91 5.60
CA GLN A 488 5.88 -5.52 4.74
C GLN A 488 5.81 -6.43 3.50
N ARG A 489 6.98 -6.79 2.95
CA ARG A 489 7.06 -7.79 1.86
C ARG A 489 6.57 -9.16 2.32
N GLU A 490 6.99 -9.60 3.50
CA GLU A 490 6.58 -10.87 4.09
C GLU A 490 5.10 -10.87 4.49
N ALA A 491 4.53 -9.73 4.88
CA ALA A 491 3.10 -9.58 5.13
C ALA A 491 2.27 -9.92 3.88
N VAL A 492 2.63 -9.36 2.73
CA VAL A 492 2.01 -9.67 1.44
C VAL A 492 2.18 -11.13 1.07
N ARG A 493 3.39 -11.69 1.21
CA ARG A 493 3.66 -13.10 0.91
C ARG A 493 2.85 -14.05 1.78
N LYS A 494 2.68 -13.76 3.08
CA LYS A 494 1.87 -14.57 3.99
C LYS A 494 0.42 -14.64 3.54
N VAL A 495 -0.20 -13.49 3.24
CA VAL A 495 -1.59 -13.45 2.75
C VAL A 495 -1.69 -14.18 1.41
N LYS A 496 -0.79 -13.90 0.47
CA LYS A 496 -0.71 -14.59 -0.82
C LYS A 496 -0.65 -16.11 -0.66
N ASN A 497 0.28 -16.60 0.15
CA ASN A 497 0.50 -18.04 0.37
C ASN A 497 -0.72 -18.68 1.04
N HIS A 498 -1.36 -18.02 2.00
CA HIS A 498 -2.58 -18.52 2.62
C HIS A 498 -3.67 -18.80 1.58
N PHE A 499 -3.96 -17.83 0.71
CA PHE A 499 -4.96 -18.02 -0.34
C PHE A 499 -4.57 -19.11 -1.36
N GLU A 500 -3.29 -19.25 -1.70
CA GLU A 500 -2.83 -20.34 -2.56
C GLU A 500 -3.04 -21.71 -1.93
N TYR A 501 -2.66 -21.89 -0.66
CA TYR A 501 -2.67 -23.21 -0.02
C TYR A 501 -4.06 -23.60 0.49
N GLU A 502 -4.78 -22.68 1.14
CA GLU A 502 -6.10 -22.96 1.74
C GLU A 502 -7.17 -23.19 0.67
N PHE A 503 -7.11 -22.44 -0.43
CA PHE A 503 -8.15 -22.46 -1.48
C PHE A 503 -7.65 -23.02 -2.81
N ASN A 504 -6.43 -23.56 -2.86
CA ASN A 504 -5.80 -24.13 -4.07
C ASN A 504 -5.81 -23.14 -5.26
N LEU A 505 -5.52 -21.87 -4.98
CA LEU A 505 -5.53 -20.80 -5.98
C LEU A 505 -4.18 -20.65 -6.68
N SER A 506 -4.21 -20.23 -7.95
CA SER A 506 -3.02 -19.75 -8.66
C SER A 506 -2.93 -18.23 -8.50
N VAL A 507 -2.13 -17.76 -7.54
CA VAL A 507 -1.99 -16.33 -7.26
C VAL A 507 -0.87 -15.74 -8.11
N GLN A 508 -1.24 -14.81 -8.99
CA GLN A 508 -0.32 -14.27 -9.99
C GLN A 508 0.33 -12.97 -9.50
N LYS A 509 1.67 -12.91 -9.60
CA LYS A 509 2.41 -11.66 -9.47
C LYS A 509 2.13 -10.81 -10.70
N VAL A 510 1.71 -9.57 -10.48
CA VAL A 510 1.46 -8.60 -11.56
C VAL A 510 2.36 -7.38 -11.39
N ASP A 511 2.60 -6.70 -12.50
CA ASP A 511 3.35 -5.44 -12.52
C ASP A 511 2.53 -4.38 -13.26
N PHE A 512 2.45 -3.21 -12.66
CA PHE A 512 1.78 -2.05 -13.23
C PHE A 512 2.78 -0.88 -13.25
N PRO A 513 3.56 -0.74 -14.33
CA PRO A 513 4.57 0.32 -14.43
C PRO A 513 3.99 1.74 -14.24
N LEU A 514 2.71 1.96 -14.53
CA LEU A 514 2.06 3.24 -14.29
C LEU A 514 1.78 3.52 -12.80
N MET A 515 1.62 2.48 -11.95
CA MET A 515 1.49 2.67 -10.50
C MET A 515 2.77 3.24 -9.89
N SER A 516 3.95 3.01 -10.48
CA SER A 516 5.18 3.63 -9.99
C SER A 516 5.36 5.10 -10.41
N ARG A 517 4.46 5.61 -11.27
CA ARG A 517 4.40 7.01 -11.70
C ARG A 517 3.37 7.81 -10.90
N VAL A 518 2.95 7.32 -9.74
CA VAL A 518 1.81 7.85 -8.96
C VAL A 518 1.85 9.36 -8.70
N TYR A 519 3.03 9.94 -8.43
CA TYR A 519 3.17 11.40 -8.22
C TYR A 519 2.80 12.23 -9.45
N GLU A 520 3.12 11.73 -10.64
CA GLU A 520 2.71 12.34 -11.90
C GLU A 520 1.19 12.22 -12.07
N LEU A 521 0.64 11.03 -11.82
CA LEU A 521 -0.79 10.76 -11.95
C LEU A 521 -1.62 11.62 -10.98
N TRP A 522 -1.15 11.78 -9.76
CA TRP A 522 -1.82 12.58 -8.74
C TRP A 522 -1.92 14.05 -9.14
N GLY A 523 -0.87 14.60 -9.77
CA GLY A 523 -0.73 16.00 -10.12
C GLY A 523 -1.67 16.52 -11.21
N LEU A 524 -2.38 15.63 -11.94
CA LEU A 524 -3.26 16.01 -13.05
C LEU A 524 -4.40 16.94 -12.63
N ASP A 525 -5.08 16.62 -11.54
CA ASP A 525 -6.30 17.30 -11.12
C ASP A 525 -6.06 18.72 -10.59
N GLY A 526 -4.80 19.19 -10.62
CA GLY A 526 -4.43 20.57 -10.33
C GLY A 526 -4.79 21.04 -8.92
N TRP A 527 -5.22 20.13 -8.06
CA TRP A 527 -5.69 20.45 -6.73
C TRP A 527 -4.49 20.83 -5.86
N SER A 528 -4.26 22.13 -5.74
CA SER A 528 -3.70 22.70 -4.54
C SER A 528 -4.86 22.84 -3.56
N LEU A 529 -4.74 22.24 -2.38
CA LEU A 529 -5.35 22.85 -1.20
C LEU A 529 -4.99 24.33 -1.21
N GLN A 530 -5.84 25.19 -0.66
CA GLN A 530 -5.54 26.61 -0.54
C GLN A 530 -4.26 26.82 0.30
N VAL A 531 -3.09 26.56 -0.28
CA VAL A 531 -1.81 27.02 0.16
C VAL A 531 -1.87 28.50 -0.15
N PRO A 532 -1.84 29.39 0.85
CA PRO A 532 -2.17 30.80 0.64
C PRO A 532 -1.26 31.52 -0.38
N LYS A 533 -0.18 30.89 -0.84
CA LYS A 533 0.74 31.43 -1.85
C LYS A 533 1.33 30.32 -2.71
N PRO A 534 1.52 30.53 -4.02
CA PRO A 534 2.52 29.80 -4.79
C PRO A 534 3.87 29.95 -4.09
N MET A 535 4.47 28.84 -3.67
CA MET A 535 5.75 28.85 -2.99
C MET A 535 6.87 29.04 -4.02
N HIS A 536 7.63 30.13 -3.91
CA HIS A 536 8.85 30.26 -4.71
C HIS A 536 9.94 29.35 -4.12
N LEU A 537 10.77 28.75 -4.98
CA LEU A 537 11.89 27.91 -4.55
C LEU A 537 12.83 28.62 -3.55
N SER A 538 12.87 29.96 -3.58
CA SER A 538 13.63 30.79 -2.63
C SER A 538 13.10 30.74 -1.20
N ASP A 539 11.81 30.46 -1.03
CA ASP A 539 11.09 30.59 0.23
C ASP A 539 11.01 29.25 0.98
N LEU A 540 11.37 28.15 0.30
CA LEU A 540 11.29 26.78 0.83
C LEU A 540 12.00 26.61 2.18
N ALA A 541 13.17 27.22 2.34
CA ALA A 541 13.95 27.08 3.56
C ALA A 541 13.34 27.85 4.73
N SER A 542 12.88 29.10 4.51
CA SER A 542 12.20 29.87 5.56
C SER A 542 10.88 29.21 5.95
N ASP A 543 10.10 28.76 4.98
CA ASP A 543 8.81 28.10 5.22
C ASP A 543 8.99 26.82 6.03
N PHE A 544 10.02 26.01 5.72
CA PHE A 544 10.33 24.83 6.52
C PHE A 544 10.54 25.17 8.00
N PHE A 545 11.33 26.21 8.30
CA PHE A 545 11.61 26.60 9.69
C PHE A 545 10.39 27.21 10.37
N GLU A 546 9.57 28.01 9.68
CA GLU A 546 8.33 28.57 10.21
C GLU A 546 7.30 27.48 10.53
N ILE A 547 7.17 26.48 9.65
CA ILE A 547 6.31 25.30 9.89
C ILE A 547 6.86 24.49 11.06
N TYR A 548 8.17 24.24 11.11
CA TYR A 548 8.81 23.50 12.20
C TYR A 548 8.64 24.19 13.56
N ALA A 549 8.73 25.52 13.58
CA ALA A 549 8.55 26.34 14.78
C ALA A 549 7.07 26.46 15.19
N GLY A 550 6.12 26.01 14.37
CA GLY A 550 4.69 26.16 14.60
C GLY A 550 4.19 27.60 14.44
N GLU A 551 4.95 28.44 13.75
CA GLU A 551 4.66 29.85 13.45
C GLU A 551 3.84 29.99 12.16
N SER A 552 3.83 28.97 11.30
CA SER A 552 3.03 28.90 10.08
C SER A 552 1.68 28.21 10.29
N ASN A 553 0.69 28.60 9.48
CA ASN A 553 -0.57 27.86 9.33
C ASN A 553 -0.47 26.75 8.27
N GLN A 554 0.65 26.64 7.55
CA GLN A 554 0.91 25.55 6.61
C GLN A 554 1.36 24.29 7.35
N THR A 555 1.11 23.12 6.74
CA THR A 555 1.58 21.82 7.24
C THR A 555 2.79 21.35 6.44
N PHE A 556 3.63 20.50 7.03
CA PHE A 556 4.76 19.88 6.31
C PHE A 556 4.30 19.12 5.07
N TRP A 557 3.19 18.41 5.18
CA TRP A 557 2.55 17.77 4.04
C TRP A 557 2.25 18.76 2.91
N SER A 558 1.63 19.91 3.21
CA SER A 558 1.33 20.91 2.19
C SER A 558 2.59 21.47 1.54
N TRP A 559 3.66 21.67 2.33
CA TRP A 559 4.96 22.11 1.84
C TRP A 559 5.63 21.06 0.95
N GLU A 560 5.72 19.81 1.39
CA GLU A 560 6.30 18.69 0.63
C GLU A 560 5.52 18.45 -0.67
N PHE A 561 4.19 18.54 -0.59
CA PHE A 561 3.32 18.40 -1.75
C PHE A 561 3.57 19.49 -2.78
N GLU A 562 3.71 20.75 -2.37
CA GLU A 562 4.04 21.86 -3.27
C GLU A 562 5.43 21.73 -3.89
N VAL A 563 6.42 21.26 -3.12
CA VAL A 563 7.75 20.91 -3.64
C VAL A 563 7.60 19.87 -4.75
N LEU A 564 6.93 18.75 -4.46
CA LEU A 564 6.75 17.65 -5.40
C LEU A 564 6.00 18.12 -6.66
N ARG A 565 4.91 18.89 -6.49
CA ARG A 565 4.06 19.43 -7.55
C ARG A 565 4.86 20.24 -8.57
N ASN A 566 5.81 21.08 -8.12
CA ASN A 566 6.68 21.86 -9.01
C ASN A 566 7.52 21.00 -9.97
N PHE A 567 7.84 19.76 -9.59
CA PHE A 567 8.61 18.83 -10.41
C PHE A 567 7.73 17.93 -11.28
N VAL A 568 6.66 17.36 -10.71
CA VAL A 568 5.91 16.24 -11.32
C VAL A 568 4.59 16.63 -11.96
N ALA A 569 3.99 17.78 -11.58
CA ALA A 569 2.67 18.14 -12.09
C ALA A 569 2.74 18.56 -13.56
N PRO A 570 1.68 18.26 -14.35
CA PRO A 570 1.53 18.77 -15.71
C PRO A 570 1.57 20.30 -15.75
N LYS A 571 2.34 20.86 -16.68
CA LYS A 571 2.59 22.30 -16.81
C LYS A 571 1.78 22.96 -17.92
N ASP A 572 1.30 22.18 -18.88
CA ASP A 572 0.50 22.63 -20.01
C ASP A 572 -0.56 21.59 -20.39
N GLU A 573 -1.43 21.94 -21.34
CA GLU A 573 -2.52 21.06 -21.80
C GLU A 573 -2.02 19.80 -22.51
N GLU A 574 -0.82 19.83 -23.12
CA GLU A 574 -0.22 18.65 -23.73
C GLU A 574 0.16 17.62 -22.65
N GLU A 575 0.84 18.06 -21.60
CA GLU A 575 1.19 17.21 -20.47
C GLU A 575 -0.04 16.72 -19.71
N LYS A 576 -1.08 17.54 -19.54
CA LYS A 576 -2.33 17.10 -18.90
C LYS A 576 -2.98 15.97 -19.68
N ALA A 577 -3.18 16.15 -20.99
CA ALA A 577 -3.75 15.13 -21.86
C ALA A 577 -2.90 13.84 -21.89
N PHE A 578 -1.58 13.98 -21.76
CA PHE A 578 -0.67 12.85 -21.65
C PHE A 578 -0.87 12.07 -20.34
N VAL A 579 -1.00 12.76 -19.20
CA VAL A 579 -1.25 12.13 -17.89
C VAL A 579 -2.66 11.54 -17.82
N GLU A 580 -3.68 12.20 -18.37
CA GLU A 580 -5.04 11.67 -18.48
C GLU A 580 -5.07 10.30 -19.16
N LYS A 581 -4.41 10.18 -20.32
CA LYS A 581 -4.30 8.91 -21.04
C LYS A 581 -3.61 7.81 -20.22
N LYS A 582 -2.65 8.16 -19.35
CA LYS A 582 -2.02 7.20 -18.44
C LYS A 582 -3.00 6.73 -17.38
N ILE A 583 -3.76 7.63 -16.77
CA ILE A 583 -4.78 7.27 -15.77
C ILE A 583 -5.84 6.38 -16.40
N GLU A 584 -6.38 6.75 -17.56
CA GLU A 584 -7.36 5.93 -18.30
C GLU A 584 -6.81 4.54 -18.64
N LYS A 585 -5.54 4.46 -19.07
CA LYS A 585 -4.88 3.19 -19.35
C LYS A 585 -4.74 2.33 -18.11
N LEU A 586 -4.27 2.90 -16.99
CA LEU A 586 -4.11 2.19 -15.73
C LEU A 586 -5.47 1.72 -15.18
N HIS A 587 -6.48 2.58 -15.25
CA HIS A 587 -7.85 2.27 -14.87
C HIS A 587 -8.41 1.08 -15.65
N ARG A 588 -8.23 1.08 -16.98
CA ARG A 588 -8.62 -0.03 -17.84
C ARG A 588 -7.88 -1.32 -17.48
N GLN A 589 -6.55 -1.26 -17.31
CA GLN A 589 -5.73 -2.43 -16.97
C GLN A 589 -6.16 -3.07 -15.65
N ILE A 590 -6.37 -2.27 -14.61
CA ILE A 590 -6.80 -2.78 -13.30
C ILE A 590 -8.23 -3.32 -13.37
N THR A 591 -9.14 -2.60 -14.01
CA THR A 591 -10.55 -3.02 -14.13
C THR A 591 -10.70 -4.34 -14.91
N GLU A 592 -9.99 -4.48 -16.05
CA GLU A 592 -10.01 -5.70 -16.86
C GLU A 592 -9.37 -6.89 -16.14
N LEU A 593 -8.26 -6.67 -15.42
CA LEU A 593 -7.60 -7.74 -14.67
C LEU A 593 -8.51 -8.26 -13.54
N LEU A 594 -9.00 -7.33 -12.72
CA LEU A 594 -9.73 -7.65 -11.50
C LEU A 594 -11.16 -8.12 -11.79
N GLY A 595 -11.88 -7.51 -12.73
CA GLY A 595 -13.27 -7.89 -12.99
C GLY A 595 -14.13 -7.80 -11.72
N ARG A 596 -15.08 -8.73 -11.54
CA ARG A 596 -15.97 -8.78 -10.35
C ARG A 596 -15.48 -9.69 -9.23
N ASP A 597 -14.50 -10.54 -9.51
CA ASP A 597 -14.04 -11.63 -8.64
C ASP A 597 -12.57 -11.49 -8.24
N GLY A 598 -11.87 -10.49 -8.78
CA GLY A 598 -10.45 -10.26 -8.58
C GLY A 598 -10.14 -9.23 -7.50
N VAL A 599 -9.12 -9.52 -6.69
CA VAL A 599 -8.52 -8.58 -5.73
C VAL A 599 -7.03 -8.45 -6.00
N LEU A 600 -6.52 -7.21 -5.93
CA LEU A 600 -5.10 -6.90 -5.96
C LEU A 600 -4.58 -6.69 -4.53
N LEU A 601 -3.65 -7.54 -4.12
CA LEU A 601 -2.94 -7.48 -2.85
C LEU A 601 -1.59 -6.76 -3.01
N LEU A 602 -1.29 -5.82 -2.12
CA LEU A 602 -0.04 -5.08 -2.13
C LEU A 602 0.30 -4.52 -0.74
N PRO A 603 1.54 -4.05 -0.50
CA PRO A 603 1.85 -3.30 0.70
C PRO A 603 0.98 -2.05 0.81
N LEU A 604 0.65 -1.63 2.03
CA LEU A 604 -0.04 -0.37 2.29
C LEU A 604 0.95 0.77 2.54
N TRP A 605 2.07 0.46 3.20
CA TRP A 605 3.13 1.40 3.58
C TRP A 605 4.50 0.73 3.38
N PRO A 606 5.58 1.47 3.09
CA PRO A 606 6.92 0.88 2.93
C PRO A 606 7.52 0.27 4.19
N SER A 607 7.08 0.73 5.37
CA SER A 607 7.68 0.43 6.67
C SER A 607 6.58 0.31 7.73
N THR A 608 6.94 -0.09 8.95
CA THR A 608 6.01 0.17 10.08
C THR A 608 5.86 1.67 10.30
N ILE A 609 4.73 2.10 10.87
CA ILE A 609 4.41 3.53 10.95
C ILE A 609 5.52 4.33 11.65
N VAL A 610 5.86 5.50 11.11
CA VAL A 610 7.02 6.31 11.49
C VAL A 610 6.92 6.92 12.90
N TYR A 611 8.03 7.43 13.42
CA TYR A 611 8.06 8.16 14.69
C TYR A 611 7.40 9.54 14.56
N HIS A 612 7.01 10.13 15.70
CA HIS A 612 6.63 11.55 15.74
C HIS A 612 7.76 12.42 15.17
N HIS A 613 7.38 13.48 14.45
CA HIS A 613 8.30 14.39 13.77
C HIS A 613 9.21 13.78 12.69
N GLN A 614 9.03 12.50 12.31
CA GLN A 614 9.72 11.89 11.17
C GLN A 614 9.01 12.17 9.83
N GLU A 615 7.72 12.49 9.89
CA GLU A 615 6.89 12.80 8.72
C GLU A 615 7.46 13.90 7.81
N PRO A 616 8.04 15.01 8.30
CA PRO A 616 8.66 16.03 7.44
C PRO A 616 9.86 15.57 6.58
N PHE A 617 10.33 14.33 6.81
CA PHE A 617 11.44 13.71 6.07
C PHE A 617 10.99 12.49 5.27
N THR A 618 9.72 12.09 5.38
CA THR A 618 9.20 10.85 4.80
C THR A 618 7.81 10.99 4.16
N GLY A 619 7.06 12.04 4.49
CA GLY A 619 5.61 12.16 4.41
C GLY A 619 5.04 11.80 3.05
N VAL A 620 4.96 12.77 2.14
CA VAL A 620 4.39 12.57 0.79
C VAL A 620 5.10 11.46 0.02
N PHE A 621 6.39 11.24 0.32
CA PHE A 621 7.21 10.24 -0.34
C PHE A 621 6.87 8.79 0.04
N ASN A 622 6.05 8.56 1.06
CA ASN A 622 5.62 7.22 1.47
C ASN A 622 4.19 6.85 1.02
N ASN A 623 3.48 7.78 0.37
CA ASN A 623 2.08 7.59 -0.04
C ASN A 623 1.87 6.72 -1.29
N TYR A 624 2.95 6.28 -1.93
CA TYR A 624 2.84 5.79 -3.30
C TYR A 624 2.03 4.49 -3.45
N TYR A 625 1.79 3.75 -2.37
CA TYR A 625 0.87 2.62 -2.34
C TYR A 625 -0.61 3.03 -2.20
N ILE A 626 -0.90 4.14 -1.52
CA ILE A 626 -2.25 4.52 -1.11
C ILE A 626 -2.93 5.48 -2.09
N GLU A 627 -2.18 6.23 -2.89
CA GLU A 627 -2.72 7.23 -3.83
C GLU A 627 -3.48 6.60 -5.00
N VAL A 628 -3.01 5.45 -5.51
CA VAL A 628 -3.57 4.81 -6.71
C VAL A 628 -5.08 4.53 -6.58
N PRO A 629 -5.58 3.93 -5.49
CA PRO A 629 -7.02 3.74 -5.29
C PRO A 629 -7.86 5.03 -5.33
N ASN A 630 -7.34 6.16 -4.82
CA ASN A 630 -8.06 7.43 -4.86
C ASN A 630 -8.08 8.00 -6.28
N ILE A 631 -6.93 7.98 -6.97
CA ILE A 631 -6.81 8.44 -8.37
C ILE A 631 -7.77 7.68 -9.28
N LEU A 632 -7.89 6.36 -9.07
CA LEU A 632 -8.70 5.50 -9.92
C LEU A 632 -10.18 5.40 -9.49
N GLY A 633 -10.55 5.97 -8.34
CA GLY A 633 -11.93 5.89 -7.82
C GLY A 633 -12.33 4.54 -7.20
N VAL A 634 -11.45 3.53 -7.21
CA VAL A 634 -11.72 2.14 -6.82
C VAL A 634 -11.72 1.93 -5.30
N PRO A 635 -12.44 0.95 -4.75
CA PRO A 635 -12.43 0.67 -3.32
C PRO A 635 -11.10 0.02 -2.88
N SER A 636 -10.69 0.29 -1.64
CA SER A 636 -9.46 -0.28 -1.07
C SER A 636 -9.59 -0.50 0.44
N LEU A 637 -9.16 -1.68 0.91
CA LEU A 637 -9.22 -2.09 2.32
C LEU A 637 -7.81 -2.17 2.92
N ALA A 638 -7.61 -1.50 4.06
CA ALA A 638 -6.51 -1.79 4.97
C ALA A 638 -6.91 -2.96 5.88
N ALA A 639 -6.17 -4.07 5.78
CA ALA A 639 -6.42 -5.26 6.57
C ALA A 639 -5.21 -5.55 7.48
N PRO A 640 -5.37 -5.49 8.82
CA PRO A 640 -4.30 -5.85 9.75
C PRO A 640 -4.04 -7.35 9.68
N ILE A 641 -2.76 -7.71 9.81
CA ILE A 641 -2.32 -9.08 9.96
C ILE A 641 -1.66 -9.24 11.32
N GLY A 642 -2.19 -10.15 12.14
CA GLY A 642 -1.51 -10.59 13.35
C GLY A 642 -0.49 -11.70 13.03
N PRO A 643 0.58 -11.88 13.82
CA PRO A 643 1.03 -11.05 14.94
C PRO A 643 1.76 -9.76 14.50
N LYS A 644 2.07 -8.89 15.47
CA LYS A 644 2.87 -7.66 15.28
C LYS A 644 4.27 -7.95 14.74
N SER A 645 4.90 -6.90 14.22
CA SER A 645 6.32 -6.88 13.83
C SER A 645 7.21 -7.42 14.94
N PRO A 646 8.09 -8.40 14.67
CA PRO A 646 9.06 -8.88 15.65
C PRO A 646 10.16 -7.86 15.95
N THR A 647 10.42 -6.90 15.06
CA THR A 647 11.50 -5.91 15.21
C THR A 647 11.02 -4.63 15.90
N THR A 648 9.87 -4.10 15.51
CA THR A 648 9.36 -2.82 16.02
C THR A 648 8.21 -2.99 17.01
N ASN A 649 7.65 -4.20 17.15
CA ASN A 649 6.45 -4.47 17.94
C ASN A 649 5.23 -3.62 17.51
N MET A 650 5.22 -3.14 16.27
CA MET A 650 4.10 -2.42 15.66
C MET A 650 3.18 -3.36 14.87
N PRO A 651 1.90 -3.01 14.69
CA PRO A 651 1.02 -3.75 13.79
C PRO A 651 1.58 -3.86 12.37
N LEU A 652 1.25 -4.97 11.71
CA LEU A 652 1.48 -5.18 10.30
C LEU A 652 0.12 -5.23 9.60
N GLY A 653 0.10 -4.96 8.30
CA GLY A 653 -1.11 -5.00 7.51
C GLY A 653 -0.82 -4.96 6.02
N VAL A 654 -1.84 -5.29 5.24
CA VAL A 654 -1.82 -5.28 3.78
C VAL A 654 -2.91 -4.37 3.23
N GLN A 655 -2.74 -3.95 1.98
CA GLN A 655 -3.77 -3.28 1.22
C GLN A 655 -4.40 -4.26 0.22
N LEU A 656 -5.72 -4.18 0.08
CA LEU A 656 -6.50 -4.92 -0.91
C LEU A 656 -7.26 -3.93 -1.78
N ILE A 657 -7.16 -4.04 -3.10
CA ILE A 657 -7.89 -3.21 -4.07
C ILE A 657 -8.80 -4.12 -4.88
N ALA A 658 -10.06 -3.71 -5.09
CA ALA A 658 -10.99 -4.38 -5.99
C ALA A 658 -11.44 -3.42 -7.10
N SER A 659 -12.17 -3.92 -8.10
CA SER A 659 -12.85 -3.05 -9.07
C SER A 659 -13.94 -2.19 -8.40
N HIS A 660 -14.41 -1.19 -9.14
CA HIS A 660 -15.52 -0.31 -8.73
C HIS A 660 -16.73 -1.09 -8.20
N ASP A 661 -17.36 -0.55 -7.16
CA ASP A 661 -18.59 -1.05 -6.54
C ASP A 661 -18.48 -2.50 -6.02
N ASN A 662 -17.27 -2.92 -5.62
CA ASN A 662 -16.98 -4.27 -5.15
C ASN A 662 -16.46 -4.33 -3.69
N GLU A 663 -16.97 -3.44 -2.84
CA GLU A 663 -16.63 -3.37 -1.42
C GLU A 663 -16.98 -4.68 -0.69
N ALA A 664 -18.07 -5.33 -1.07
CA ALA A 664 -18.51 -6.59 -0.49
C ALA A 664 -17.44 -7.69 -0.62
N LEU A 665 -16.77 -7.77 -1.78
CA LEU A 665 -15.66 -8.70 -1.99
C LEU A 665 -14.47 -8.37 -1.08
N LEU A 666 -14.10 -7.09 -0.95
CA LEU A 666 -13.03 -6.68 -0.05
C LEU A 666 -13.34 -7.03 1.41
N ILE A 667 -14.58 -6.83 1.85
CA ILE A 667 -15.03 -7.17 3.20
C ILE A 667 -14.93 -8.68 3.42
N ALA A 668 -15.38 -9.51 2.47
CA ALA A 668 -15.25 -10.96 2.56
C ALA A 668 -13.79 -11.41 2.67
N VAL A 669 -12.89 -10.86 1.84
CA VAL A 669 -11.45 -11.14 1.92
C VAL A 669 -10.85 -10.66 3.25
N GLY A 670 -11.29 -9.51 3.76
CA GLY A 670 -10.89 -8.99 5.07
C GLY A 670 -11.27 -9.93 6.22
N ARG A 671 -12.49 -10.52 6.18
CA ARG A 671 -12.95 -11.54 7.14
C ARG A 671 -12.09 -12.80 7.10
N GLU A 672 -11.69 -13.22 5.90
CA GLU A 672 -10.79 -14.38 5.73
C GLU A 672 -9.38 -14.10 6.27
N ILE A 673 -8.84 -12.90 6.02
CA ILE A 673 -7.56 -12.48 6.61
C ILE A 673 -7.65 -12.43 8.14
N GLU A 674 -8.74 -11.91 8.71
CA GLU A 674 -8.97 -11.92 10.15
C GLU A 674 -9.02 -13.35 10.69
N ARG A 675 -9.75 -14.26 10.03
CA ARG A 675 -9.84 -15.68 10.40
C ARG A 675 -8.47 -16.34 10.43
N ALA A 676 -7.66 -16.12 9.40
CA ALA A 676 -6.37 -16.78 9.21
C ALA A 676 -5.25 -16.21 10.11
N PHE A 677 -5.25 -14.89 10.35
CA PHE A 677 -4.13 -14.19 10.97
C PHE A 677 -4.48 -13.46 12.28
N GLY A 678 -5.75 -13.42 12.68
CA GLY A 678 -6.21 -12.87 13.96
C GLY A 678 -6.50 -11.37 13.99
N GLY A 679 -6.35 -10.65 12.87
CA GLY A 679 -6.77 -9.25 12.71
C GLY A 679 -6.19 -8.28 13.75
N TRP A 680 -7.06 -7.52 14.43
CA TRP A 680 -6.66 -6.55 15.45
C TRP A 680 -5.98 -7.21 16.65
N VAL A 681 -4.84 -6.65 17.03
CA VAL A 681 -4.08 -7.06 18.23
C VAL A 681 -4.11 -5.93 19.24
N THR A 682 -4.32 -6.25 20.51
CA THR A 682 -4.37 -5.23 21.56
C THR A 682 -3.05 -4.48 21.72
N PRO A 683 -3.06 -3.15 21.91
CA PRO A 683 -1.88 -2.41 22.39
C PRO A 683 -1.54 -2.84 23.82
N GLY A 684 -0.26 -2.98 24.19
CA GLY A 684 0.13 -3.37 25.56
C GLY A 684 -0.26 -4.80 25.99
N LYS A 685 -0.04 -5.11 27.28
CA LYS A 685 -0.35 -6.42 27.88
C LYS A 685 -1.75 -6.45 28.49
N VAL A 686 -2.56 -7.41 28.04
CA VAL A 686 -3.92 -7.62 28.54
C VAL A 686 -3.95 -8.73 29.60
N PRO A 687 -4.63 -8.55 30.75
CA PRO A 687 -4.80 -9.62 31.73
C PRO A 687 -5.53 -10.84 31.14
N LYS A 688 -4.99 -12.05 31.35
CA LYS A 688 -5.57 -13.31 30.81
C LYS A 688 -7.04 -13.53 31.20
N ALA A 689 -7.41 -13.14 32.41
CA ALA A 689 -8.79 -13.22 32.90
C ALA A 689 -9.75 -12.42 32.01
N MET A 690 -9.36 -11.22 31.59
CA MET A 690 -10.18 -10.35 30.75
C MET A 690 -10.37 -10.93 29.34
N VAL A 691 -9.33 -11.54 28.77
CA VAL A 691 -9.43 -12.22 27.46
C VAL A 691 -10.42 -13.39 27.53
N ASN A 692 -10.41 -14.14 28.64
CA ASN A 692 -11.34 -15.26 28.83
C ASN A 692 -12.78 -14.79 29.07
N ASP A 693 -12.98 -13.67 29.76
CA ASP A 693 -14.32 -13.10 29.96
C ASP A 693 -14.88 -12.48 28.69
N ALA A 694 -14.05 -11.82 27.87
CA ALA A 694 -14.45 -11.31 26.56
C ALA A 694 -14.97 -12.44 25.65
N LYS A 695 -14.36 -13.63 25.71
CA LYS A 695 -14.82 -14.80 24.96
C LYS A 695 -16.24 -15.24 25.30
N LYS A 696 -16.74 -14.97 26.51
CA LYS A 696 -18.14 -15.28 26.89
C LYS A 696 -19.15 -14.48 26.08
N TRP A 697 -18.78 -13.29 25.62
CA TRP A 697 -19.63 -12.41 24.83
C TRP A 697 -19.50 -12.62 23.32
N THR A 698 -18.47 -13.34 22.87
CA THR A 698 -18.20 -13.57 21.45
C THR A 698 -18.52 -15.00 20.98
N MET A 699 -18.75 -15.97 21.88
CA MET A 699 -18.98 -17.39 21.58
C MET A 699 -20.43 -17.81 21.22
N HIS A 700 -21.31 -16.90 20.80
CA HIS A 700 -22.67 -17.26 20.38
C HIS A 700 -23.04 -16.63 19.04
#